data_AF-A0A8B7Z1B9-F1
#
_entry.id   AF-A0A8B7Z1B9-F1
#
_cell.length_a   1.000
_cell.length_b   1.000
_cell.length_c   1.000
_cell.angle_alpha   90.00
_cell.angle_beta   90.00
_cell.angle_gamma   90.00
#
_symmetry.space_group_name_H-M   'P 1'
#
loop_
_entity.id
_entity.type
_entity.pdbx_description
1 polymer ?
#
loop_
_entity_poly.entity_id
_entity_poly.type
_entity_poly.pdbx_seq_one_letter_code
_entity_poly.pdbx_strand_id
1 'polypeptide(L)'
;MDIRYGITVFILTASLQLTLGQDLTGCGTTKGCYKKPSDCTGDDCTAYVTWENVSDGNTRFAMRAAHTPNLAWVAVGLRPQNQPSGMVPADVYVCTRTGTAIERTENIVTAQNRWDSVARVIPAGAVTNESINFADSAITCTFTRNASVAGDGTFFDISGNNAYYLLLAVGNDLNGDGSISGTYHASRWSTPIALKLQSEFEVSPEPELVGCGTTRGCYRQPSTCSGEDCTVFVTWENVTGGQTRFTMRASRAQNLAWVAVGLRPETQSSGMVPADVYVCTSNGTAVERTENVLTAQNRWNSETRAIPAGSVTTQFIQFEDNAIACVFTRSASMAGDSTFFDISGDNAYYLLLAVGDKLNGDGTIDGTNHADRWSTPAAMKLQSEFAIPTQPPATVPPGEDLQGCGDTRGCFRQPSDCSGDNCLAYVTWQALQDGQIRFTMRGQAQSWVAVGLRPSSVEDGMSPADVYACTQNREVKRSENVTPYDSPSREIPPNTVTEQAVTIENNAIRCMFTRQASLEGDSTFYNVSGDNRYFLLLATGNSINNDGTIAGHQHQQRWPSTETFKLTEFGEATGETRIIALAKAHASLMMIAWIGFASIGITLARFFKPMWPESKLLGQKVWFTIHRICMVICVVCFVVAFILIFVFVKGFVGGGGTAVAHAICGIIVTCLGIINPIMAVFRPHPGTPKRPIFNWAHWAVGTSAHVLAVVTIFLGIGYQTSLLTGLASYSFFVMLAFTIFHIAMWIAFEVQSRVAESQGSKYTHSNEPQDSRSNDVPLKTTGGDSSHQLASTGSEPPADELTELQAERMAEGECLSQITEEGAMVKIILLFTYIVGVVSFLIFLVVVVGLAGNNM
;
A
#
# COMPACT_ATOMS: atom_id res chain seq x y z
N MET A 1 4.24 -33.61 -55.53
CA MET A 1 5.03 -32.81 -56.47
C MET A 1 5.73 -31.75 -55.65
N ASP A 2 7.05 -31.58 -55.61
CA ASP A 2 8.20 -32.32 -56.11
C ASP A 2 9.38 -31.47 -55.59
N ILE A 3 10.23 -31.94 -54.67
CA ILE A 3 11.50 -31.26 -54.40
C ILE A 3 12.62 -32.30 -54.33
N ARG A 4 13.62 -32.02 -55.16
CA ARG A 4 14.65 -32.91 -55.70
C ARG A 4 15.88 -33.02 -54.78
N TYR A 5 16.48 -34.21 -54.83
CA TYR A 5 17.91 -34.57 -54.80
C TYR A 5 18.99 -33.49 -54.60
N GLY A 6 20.04 -33.86 -53.85
CA GLY A 6 21.41 -33.44 -54.16
C GLY A 6 22.42 -33.48 -53.01
N ILE A 7 23.15 -34.60 -52.89
CA ILE A 7 24.31 -34.82 -52.01
C ILE A 7 25.52 -34.01 -52.51
N THR A 8 26.24 -33.31 -51.62
CA THR A 8 27.67 -33.01 -51.82
C THR A 8 28.47 -32.97 -50.50
N VAL A 9 29.28 -34.02 -50.34
CA VAL A 9 30.64 -34.10 -49.75
C VAL A 9 31.18 -32.85 -49.02
N PHE A 10 31.57 -33.01 -47.75
CA PHE A 10 32.63 -32.20 -47.14
C PHE A 10 33.70 -33.08 -46.51
N ILE A 11 34.91 -32.91 -47.04
CA ILE A 11 36.17 -33.53 -46.63
C ILE A 11 36.67 -32.83 -45.35
N LEU A 12 37.24 -33.64 -44.46
CA LEU A 12 38.03 -33.23 -43.30
C LEU A 12 39.10 -32.20 -43.67
N THR A 13 39.00 -31.00 -43.09
CA THR A 13 40.19 -30.29 -42.60
C THR A 13 40.01 -30.10 -41.10
N ALA A 14 40.75 -30.92 -40.35
CA ALA A 14 40.96 -30.74 -38.93
C ALA A 14 41.70 -29.42 -38.72
N SER A 15 40.95 -28.38 -38.35
CA SER A 15 41.50 -27.16 -37.78
C SER A 15 41.19 -27.20 -36.29
N LEU A 16 42.24 -27.44 -35.53
CA LEU A 16 42.32 -27.46 -34.08
C LEU A 16 41.55 -26.26 -33.47
N GLN A 17 40.35 -26.50 -32.93
CA GLN A 17 39.68 -25.58 -32.00
C GLN A 17 40.35 -25.71 -30.62
N LEU A 18 41.48 -25.02 -30.47
CA LEU A 18 42.03 -24.56 -29.19
C LEU A 18 42.27 -23.06 -29.47
N THR A 19 41.60 -22.08 -28.87
CA THR A 19 41.54 -21.78 -27.44
C THR A 19 40.53 -20.65 -27.20
N LEU A 20 39.35 -20.90 -26.65
CA LEU A 20 38.52 -19.86 -26.03
C LEU A 20 37.73 -20.51 -24.89
N GLY A 21 37.96 -20.05 -23.65
CA GLY A 21 37.24 -20.51 -22.46
C GLY A 21 38.07 -21.15 -21.32
N GLN A 22 39.39 -20.92 -21.22
CA GLN A 22 40.22 -21.52 -20.15
C GLN A 22 40.59 -20.57 -18.98
N ASP A 23 40.25 -19.29 -19.04
CA ASP A 23 40.95 -18.30 -18.20
C ASP A 23 40.41 -18.19 -16.76
N LEU A 24 39.14 -18.57 -16.51
CA LEU A 24 38.54 -18.59 -15.16
C LEU A 24 38.52 -19.99 -14.51
N THR A 25 39.04 -21.01 -15.18
CA THR A 25 39.08 -22.37 -14.64
C THR A 25 40.12 -22.48 -13.53
N GLY A 26 39.69 -22.73 -12.28
CA GLY A 26 40.58 -22.79 -11.12
C GLY A 26 40.59 -21.54 -10.23
N CYS A 27 39.69 -20.58 -10.48
CA CYS A 27 39.46 -19.45 -9.59
C CYS A 27 39.15 -19.91 -8.16
N GLY A 28 39.79 -19.29 -7.16
CA GLY A 28 39.62 -19.61 -5.73
C GLY A 28 40.39 -20.83 -5.26
N THR A 29 41.05 -21.57 -6.16
CA THR A 29 41.79 -22.80 -5.81
C THR A 29 43.24 -22.74 -6.28
N THR A 30 43.47 -22.66 -7.58
CA THR A 30 44.82 -22.62 -8.18
C THR A 30 45.23 -21.22 -8.62
N LYS A 31 44.26 -20.32 -8.79
CA LYS A 31 44.48 -18.91 -9.14
C LYS A 31 43.46 -17.99 -8.49
N GLY A 32 43.86 -16.76 -8.22
CA GLY A 32 42.97 -15.70 -7.79
C GLY A 32 42.28 -15.04 -8.96
N CYS A 33 41.03 -14.61 -8.75
CA CYS A 33 40.21 -14.03 -9.81
C CYS A 33 39.35 -12.89 -9.27
N TYR A 34 39.42 -11.75 -9.94
CA TYR A 34 38.56 -10.61 -9.68
C TYR A 34 37.80 -10.25 -10.95
N LYS A 35 36.47 -10.34 -10.91
CA LYS A 35 35.59 -10.25 -12.08
C LYS A 35 34.43 -9.28 -11.89
N LYS A 36 33.97 -8.68 -13.00
CA LYS A 36 32.87 -7.71 -13.05
C LYS A 36 31.98 -7.96 -14.27
N PRO A 37 30.65 -8.17 -14.07
CA PRO A 37 29.93 -8.38 -12.80
C PRO A 37 30.44 -9.58 -11.96
N SER A 38 30.06 -9.68 -10.68
CA SER A 38 30.60 -10.70 -9.74
C SER A 38 30.13 -12.12 -10.06
N ASP A 39 29.01 -12.29 -10.74
CA ASP A 39 28.37 -13.55 -11.13
C ASP A 39 28.78 -14.04 -12.53
N CYS A 40 29.51 -13.24 -13.30
CA CYS A 40 29.87 -13.58 -14.68
C CYS A 40 30.79 -14.83 -14.77
N THR A 41 30.71 -15.54 -15.89
CA THR A 41 31.35 -16.86 -16.12
C THR A 41 32.41 -16.87 -17.23
N GLY A 42 32.70 -15.72 -17.84
CA GLY A 42 33.82 -15.52 -18.75
C GLY A 42 33.52 -14.48 -19.81
N ASP A 43 32.83 -14.89 -20.88
CA ASP A 43 32.54 -14.02 -22.01
C ASP A 43 31.47 -12.96 -21.71
N ASP A 44 30.62 -13.21 -20.72
CA ASP A 44 29.62 -12.29 -20.15
C ASP A 44 30.23 -11.23 -19.21
N CYS A 45 31.50 -11.36 -18.85
CA CYS A 45 32.18 -10.39 -18.01
C CYS A 45 32.49 -9.09 -18.78
N THR A 46 32.21 -7.94 -18.16
CA THR A 46 32.70 -6.64 -18.63
C THR A 46 34.22 -6.57 -18.52
N ALA A 47 34.77 -6.99 -17.38
CA ALA A 47 36.20 -7.13 -17.21
C ALA A 47 36.55 -8.14 -16.11
N TYR A 48 37.70 -8.78 -16.22
CA TYR A 48 38.28 -9.56 -15.12
C TYR A 48 39.80 -9.53 -15.15
N VAL A 49 40.39 -9.81 -14.00
CA VAL A 49 41.82 -10.11 -13.84
C VAL A 49 42.00 -11.37 -13.00
N THR A 50 42.90 -12.24 -13.42
CA THR A 50 43.32 -13.43 -12.68
C THR A 50 44.81 -13.35 -12.36
N TRP A 51 45.23 -13.99 -11.28
CA TRP A 51 46.64 -14.11 -10.91
C TRP A 51 46.96 -15.49 -10.36
N GLU A 52 48.15 -15.99 -10.70
CA GLU A 52 48.63 -17.29 -10.24
C GLU A 52 50.13 -17.25 -10.00
N ASN A 53 50.59 -18.07 -9.06
CA ASN A 53 52.02 -18.23 -8.83
C ASN A 53 52.63 -19.14 -9.88
N VAL A 54 53.77 -18.74 -10.42
CA VAL A 54 54.58 -19.53 -11.36
C VAL A 54 55.86 -19.98 -10.67
N SER A 55 56.57 -20.95 -11.26
CA SER A 55 57.90 -21.35 -10.79
C SER A 55 58.83 -20.14 -10.66
N ASP A 56 59.75 -20.19 -9.69
CA ASP A 56 60.74 -19.14 -9.35
C ASP A 56 60.23 -17.94 -8.54
N GLY A 57 59.01 -18.02 -7.97
CA GLY A 57 58.48 -16.96 -7.09
C GLY A 57 57.88 -15.76 -7.83
N ASN A 58 57.63 -15.91 -9.13
CA ASN A 58 56.97 -14.91 -9.97
C ASN A 58 55.45 -15.10 -9.96
N THR A 59 54.73 -14.03 -10.33
CA THR A 59 53.26 -14.06 -10.40
C THR A 59 52.81 -13.71 -11.82
N ARG A 60 52.00 -14.58 -12.39
CA ARG A 60 51.39 -14.42 -13.72
C ARG A 60 50.02 -13.79 -13.57
N PHE A 61 49.75 -12.78 -14.38
CA PHE A 61 48.48 -12.07 -14.45
C PHE A 61 47.86 -12.26 -15.83
N ALA A 62 46.56 -12.56 -15.88
CA ALA A 62 45.79 -12.53 -17.11
C ALA A 62 44.59 -11.58 -16.93
N MET A 63 44.36 -10.72 -17.91
CA MET A 63 43.26 -9.73 -17.87
C MET A 63 42.45 -9.77 -19.16
N ARG A 64 41.14 -9.56 -19.04
CA ARG A 64 40.21 -9.41 -20.15
C ARG A 64 39.26 -8.26 -19.92
N ALA A 65 38.96 -7.52 -20.98
CA ALA A 65 37.86 -6.55 -21.03
C ALA A 65 37.07 -6.72 -22.32
N ALA A 66 35.75 -6.62 -22.22
CA ALA A 66 34.81 -6.73 -23.34
C ALA A 66 33.57 -5.86 -23.09
N HIS A 67 32.68 -5.73 -24.08
CA HIS A 67 31.37 -5.09 -23.93
C HIS A 67 31.37 -3.58 -23.63
N THR A 68 32.44 -2.84 -23.89
CA THR A 68 32.44 -1.37 -23.84
C THR A 68 32.51 -0.76 -25.26
N PRO A 69 31.70 0.27 -25.57
CA PRO A 69 31.79 0.99 -26.83
C PRO A 69 33.18 1.64 -26.95
N ASN A 70 33.90 1.34 -28.03
CA ASN A 70 35.25 1.86 -28.29
C ASN A 70 36.33 1.41 -27.28
N LEU A 71 36.27 0.19 -26.74
CA LEU A 71 37.32 -0.36 -25.87
C LEU A 71 38.74 -0.13 -26.45
N ALA A 72 39.58 0.57 -25.69
CA ALA A 72 40.92 0.96 -26.11
C ALA A 72 42.03 0.42 -25.20
N TRP A 73 41.76 0.25 -23.90
CA TRP A 73 42.74 -0.33 -22.98
C TRP A 73 42.07 -0.97 -21.74
N VAL A 74 42.80 -1.90 -21.11
CA VAL A 74 42.48 -2.51 -19.80
C VAL A 74 43.72 -2.46 -18.93
N ALA A 75 43.55 -2.22 -17.63
CA ALA A 75 44.67 -2.09 -16.69
C ALA A 75 44.38 -2.76 -15.34
N VAL A 76 45.43 -3.30 -14.74
CA VAL A 76 45.44 -3.74 -13.33
C VAL A 76 46.46 -2.92 -12.54
N GLY A 77 46.08 -2.41 -11.38
CA GLY A 77 46.93 -1.65 -10.48
C GLY A 77 47.05 -2.27 -9.10
N LEU A 78 48.20 -2.10 -8.45
CA LEU A 78 48.46 -2.52 -7.08
C LEU A 78 48.48 -1.30 -6.17
N ARG A 79 47.59 -1.26 -5.16
CA ARG A 79 47.59 -0.22 -4.10
C ARG A 79 47.92 -0.85 -2.75
N PRO A 80 48.93 -0.38 -2.00
CA PRO A 80 49.26 -0.94 -0.69
C PRO A 80 48.11 -0.78 0.31
N GLN A 81 47.92 -1.75 1.21
CA GLN A 81 46.87 -1.70 2.23
C GLN A 81 46.94 -0.46 3.13
N ASN A 82 48.15 0.05 3.38
CA ASN A 82 48.41 1.14 4.32
C ASN A 82 48.30 2.55 3.68
N GLN A 83 47.74 2.65 2.48
CA GLN A 83 47.61 3.92 1.75
C GLN A 83 46.13 4.30 1.56
N PRO A 84 45.79 5.62 1.62
CA PRO A 84 44.43 6.10 1.43
C PRO A 84 43.90 5.80 0.01
N SER A 85 42.57 5.86 -0.14
CA SER A 85 41.92 5.63 -1.43
C SER A 85 42.41 6.62 -2.49
N GLY A 86 42.88 6.11 -3.63
CA GLY A 86 43.41 6.89 -4.73
C GLY A 86 44.31 6.06 -5.64
N MET A 87 44.71 6.63 -6.77
CA MET A 87 45.61 6.01 -7.74
C MET A 87 47.10 6.29 -7.47
N VAL A 88 47.44 7.02 -6.40
CA VAL A 88 48.80 7.45 -6.10
C VAL A 88 49.18 7.15 -4.64
N PRO A 89 50.28 6.43 -4.39
CA PRO A 89 51.12 5.70 -5.36
C PRO A 89 50.49 4.34 -5.70
N ALA A 90 50.36 4.02 -6.99
CA ALA A 90 49.95 2.71 -7.49
C ALA A 90 50.94 2.20 -8.55
N ASP A 91 51.21 0.90 -8.53
CA ASP A 91 52.00 0.20 -9.55
C ASP A 91 51.03 -0.42 -10.56
N VAL A 92 50.95 0.15 -11.78
CA VAL A 92 49.89 -0.12 -12.76
C VAL A 92 50.45 -0.78 -14.01
N TYR A 93 49.77 -1.83 -14.46
CA TYR A 93 50.09 -2.62 -15.65
C TYR A 93 48.95 -2.50 -16.64
N VAL A 94 49.25 -2.02 -17.84
CA VAL A 94 48.28 -1.58 -18.84
C VAL A 94 48.47 -2.38 -20.12
N CYS A 95 47.35 -2.77 -20.70
CA CYS A 95 47.30 -3.35 -22.02
C CYS A 95 46.41 -2.50 -22.94
N THR A 96 46.96 -2.08 -24.09
CA THR A 96 46.28 -1.21 -25.04
C THR A 96 45.96 -1.97 -26.33
N ARG A 97 44.92 -1.53 -27.05
CA ARG A 97 44.49 -2.12 -28.33
C ARG A 97 45.57 -2.08 -29.42
N THR A 98 46.49 -1.11 -29.35
CA THR A 98 47.59 -0.92 -30.30
C THR A 98 48.94 -1.39 -29.78
N GLY A 99 49.02 -1.78 -28.50
CA GLY A 99 50.26 -2.16 -27.83
C GLY A 99 50.69 -3.58 -28.17
N THR A 100 52.00 -3.80 -28.25
CA THR A 100 52.62 -5.13 -28.43
C THR A 100 53.28 -5.66 -27.14
N ALA A 101 53.27 -4.86 -26.08
CA ALA A 101 53.85 -5.17 -24.77
C ALA A 101 53.00 -4.54 -23.64
N ILE A 102 53.06 -5.10 -22.43
CA ILE A 102 52.46 -4.48 -21.25
C ILE A 102 53.22 -3.20 -20.93
N GLU A 103 52.47 -2.11 -20.83
CA GLU A 103 52.98 -0.82 -20.39
C GLU A 103 52.84 -0.74 -18.87
N ARG A 104 53.93 -0.38 -18.19
CA ARG A 104 53.89 -0.11 -16.76
C ARG A 104 53.81 1.39 -16.56
N THR A 105 52.87 1.85 -15.75
CA THR A 105 52.68 3.28 -15.47
C THR A 105 52.78 3.55 -13.98
N GLU A 106 53.39 4.68 -13.64
CA GLU A 106 53.24 5.29 -12.33
C GLU A 106 52.28 6.47 -12.44
N ASN A 107 51.47 6.68 -11.40
CA ASN A 107 50.65 7.89 -11.31
C ASN A 107 51.37 8.94 -10.46
N ILE A 108 51.59 10.13 -11.02
CA ILE A 108 52.27 11.25 -10.34
C ILE A 108 51.27 12.38 -10.09
N VAL A 109 51.29 12.95 -8.89
CA VAL A 109 50.53 14.16 -8.56
C VAL A 109 51.24 15.39 -9.11
N THR A 110 50.56 16.22 -9.91
CA THR A 110 51.16 17.46 -10.43
C THR A 110 51.20 18.56 -9.35
N ALA A 111 52.24 19.41 -9.40
CA ALA A 111 52.48 20.44 -8.38
C ALA A 111 51.39 21.52 -8.31
N GLN A 112 50.57 21.68 -9.35
CA GLN A 112 49.50 22.67 -9.42
C GLN A 112 48.16 22.21 -8.84
N ASN A 113 47.88 20.90 -8.78
CA ASN A 113 46.59 20.38 -8.30
C ASN A 113 46.75 18.97 -7.71
N ARG A 114 46.35 18.76 -6.46
CA ARG A 114 46.40 17.44 -5.80
C ARG A 114 45.44 16.40 -6.40
N TRP A 115 44.59 16.82 -7.33
CA TRP A 115 43.52 16.04 -7.94
C TRP A 115 43.80 15.68 -9.41
N ASP A 116 44.85 16.24 -10.02
CA ASP A 116 45.28 15.91 -11.37
C ASP A 116 46.48 14.96 -11.31
N SER A 117 46.21 13.66 -11.49
CA SER A 117 47.24 12.62 -11.65
C SER A 117 47.54 12.38 -13.12
N VAL A 118 48.82 12.43 -13.49
CA VAL A 118 49.27 12.06 -14.83
C VAL A 118 49.88 10.66 -14.77
N ALA A 119 49.39 9.77 -15.63
CA ALA A 119 50.00 8.47 -15.84
C ALA A 119 51.30 8.65 -16.64
N ARG A 120 52.44 8.33 -16.03
CA ARG A 120 53.74 8.34 -16.67
C ARG A 120 54.15 6.91 -16.99
N VAL A 121 54.42 6.63 -18.27
CA VAL A 121 54.97 5.34 -18.71
C VAL A 121 56.39 5.20 -18.15
N ILE A 122 56.64 4.09 -17.46
CA ILE A 122 57.94 3.71 -16.89
C ILE A 122 58.43 2.42 -17.53
N PRO A 123 59.75 2.13 -17.51
CA PRO A 123 60.27 0.90 -18.08
C PRO A 123 59.59 -0.33 -17.49
N ALA A 124 59.08 -1.21 -18.35
CA ALA A 124 58.37 -2.43 -17.93
C ALA A 124 59.24 -3.35 -17.05
N GLY A 125 60.58 -3.30 -17.19
CA GLY A 125 61.53 -3.92 -16.27
C GLY A 125 61.39 -5.44 -16.21
N ALA A 126 61.21 -5.98 -14.99
CA ALA A 126 61.09 -7.41 -14.69
C ALA A 126 59.68 -7.98 -14.98
N VAL A 127 59.12 -7.60 -16.13
CA VAL A 127 57.83 -8.09 -16.65
C VAL A 127 58.09 -8.79 -17.97
N THR A 128 57.68 -10.06 -18.06
CA THR A 128 57.75 -10.85 -19.29
C THR A 128 56.36 -10.96 -19.90
N ASN A 129 56.18 -10.39 -21.09
CA ASN A 129 54.94 -10.47 -21.84
C ASN A 129 54.76 -11.87 -22.44
N GLU A 130 53.55 -12.42 -22.33
CA GLU A 130 53.24 -13.73 -22.91
C GLU A 130 52.31 -13.60 -24.11
N SER A 131 51.22 -12.85 -23.97
CA SER A 131 50.25 -12.66 -25.06
C SER A 131 49.48 -11.35 -24.90
N ILE A 132 49.28 -10.62 -25.99
CA ILE A 132 48.34 -9.50 -26.10
C ILE A 132 47.53 -9.73 -27.36
N ASN A 133 46.21 -9.87 -27.20
CA ASN A 133 45.30 -10.16 -28.30
C ASN A 133 44.10 -9.21 -28.28
N PHE A 134 43.78 -8.69 -29.45
CA PHE A 134 42.57 -7.93 -29.71
C PHE A 134 41.74 -8.65 -30.78
N ALA A 135 40.64 -9.27 -30.37
CA ALA A 135 39.71 -9.99 -31.23
C ALA A 135 38.28 -9.85 -30.68
N ASP A 136 37.27 -9.90 -31.54
CA ASP A 136 35.84 -9.90 -31.15
C ASP A 136 35.42 -8.74 -30.22
N SER A 137 36.02 -7.56 -30.39
CA SER A 137 35.79 -6.37 -29.53
C SER A 137 36.19 -6.57 -28.05
N ALA A 138 37.09 -7.51 -27.77
CA ALA A 138 37.69 -7.75 -26.46
C ALA A 138 39.21 -7.56 -26.49
N ILE A 139 39.77 -7.03 -25.41
CA ILE A 139 41.21 -7.01 -25.14
C ILE A 139 41.52 -8.14 -24.15
N THR A 140 42.49 -8.99 -24.48
CA THR A 140 42.99 -10.08 -23.61
C THR A 140 44.49 -10.05 -23.52
N CYS A 141 45.05 -9.99 -22.31
CA CYS A 141 46.47 -9.81 -22.10
C CYS A 141 46.99 -10.65 -20.94
N THR A 142 48.16 -11.26 -21.13
CA THR A 142 48.81 -12.13 -20.16
C THR A 142 50.28 -11.78 -20.02
N PHE A 143 50.73 -11.63 -18.79
CA PHE A 143 52.11 -11.30 -18.46
C PHE A 143 52.53 -11.89 -17.13
N THR A 144 53.83 -12.11 -16.97
CA THR A 144 54.43 -12.57 -15.72
C THR A 144 55.35 -11.49 -15.17
N ARG A 145 55.28 -11.24 -13.86
CA ARG A 145 56.13 -10.26 -13.17
C ARG A 145 56.87 -10.89 -11.99
N ASN A 146 58.06 -10.37 -11.71
CA ASN A 146 58.80 -10.72 -10.50
C ASN A 146 58.06 -10.24 -9.24
N ALA A 147 58.34 -10.90 -8.10
CA ALA A 147 57.75 -10.50 -6.83
C ALA A 147 58.22 -9.10 -6.36
N SER A 148 59.51 -8.81 -6.55
CA SER A 148 60.11 -7.50 -6.27
C SER A 148 61.33 -7.25 -7.16
N VAL A 149 61.72 -5.98 -7.28
CA VAL A 149 62.92 -5.54 -7.99
C VAL A 149 63.72 -4.63 -7.05
N ALA A 150 64.93 -5.06 -6.67
CA ALA A 150 65.76 -4.31 -5.74
C ALA A 150 66.17 -2.95 -6.35
N GLY A 151 65.88 -1.87 -5.63
CA GLY A 151 66.24 -0.50 -6.03
C GLY A 151 65.21 0.22 -6.90
N ASP A 152 64.10 -0.42 -7.28
CA ASP A 152 62.97 0.25 -7.95
C ASP A 152 61.83 0.53 -6.95
N GLY A 153 61.78 1.76 -6.43
CA GLY A 153 60.74 2.18 -5.48
C GLY A 153 59.33 2.30 -6.07
N THR A 154 59.20 2.19 -7.40
CA THR A 154 57.90 2.17 -8.06
C THR A 154 57.37 0.74 -8.22
N PHE A 155 58.23 -0.30 -8.11
CA PHE A 155 57.87 -1.70 -8.33
C PHE A 155 57.49 -2.35 -7.00
N PHE A 156 56.20 -2.60 -6.81
CA PHE A 156 55.69 -2.97 -5.49
C PHE A 156 55.99 -4.42 -5.14
N ASP A 157 56.60 -4.63 -3.97
CA ASP A 157 56.97 -5.95 -3.48
C ASP A 157 55.75 -6.77 -3.02
N ILE A 158 55.31 -7.71 -3.86
CA ILE A 158 54.18 -8.60 -3.55
C ILE A 158 54.57 -9.86 -2.77
N SER A 159 55.83 -9.97 -2.34
CA SER A 159 56.30 -11.10 -1.55
C SER A 159 55.95 -10.97 -0.06
N GLY A 160 56.01 -12.10 0.63
CA GLY A 160 55.84 -12.15 2.09
C GLY A 160 54.42 -11.78 2.54
N ASN A 161 54.33 -10.83 3.48
CA ASN A 161 53.07 -10.43 4.11
C ASN A 161 52.46 -9.13 3.54
N ASN A 162 53.01 -8.60 2.44
CA ASN A 162 52.52 -7.36 1.84
C ASN A 162 51.17 -7.59 1.15
N ALA A 163 50.14 -6.85 1.57
CA ALA A 163 48.79 -6.95 1.04
C ALA A 163 48.46 -5.73 0.17
N TYR A 164 47.82 -5.99 -0.98
CA TYR A 164 47.49 -4.97 -1.97
C TYR A 164 46.02 -5.04 -2.38
N TYR A 165 45.38 -3.89 -2.52
CA TYR A 165 44.12 -3.78 -3.25
C TYR A 165 44.41 -3.87 -4.74
N LEU A 166 43.71 -4.76 -5.45
CA LEU A 166 43.77 -4.81 -6.92
C LEU A 166 42.81 -3.77 -7.47
N LEU A 167 43.31 -2.88 -8.31
CA LEU A 167 42.55 -1.90 -9.07
C LEU A 167 42.36 -2.46 -10.48
N LEU A 168 41.13 -2.53 -10.98
CA LEU A 168 40.81 -2.95 -12.34
C LEU A 168 40.17 -1.78 -13.06
N ALA A 169 40.68 -1.39 -14.23
CA ALA A 169 40.13 -0.28 -14.99
C ALA A 169 40.09 -0.60 -16.49
N VAL A 170 39.10 -0.02 -17.16
CA VAL A 170 38.92 -0.07 -18.61
C VAL A 170 38.72 1.34 -19.15
N GLY A 171 39.21 1.60 -20.35
CA GLY A 171 39.05 2.90 -21.00
C GLY A 171 38.84 2.80 -22.50
N ASN A 172 38.28 3.88 -23.05
CA ASN A 172 37.79 3.94 -24.42
C ASN A 172 38.67 4.81 -25.34
N ASP A 173 39.65 5.52 -24.79
CA ASP A 173 40.48 6.47 -25.53
C ASP A 173 41.97 6.27 -25.24
N LEU A 174 42.79 6.48 -26.27
CA LEU A 174 44.24 6.61 -26.20
C LEU A 174 44.63 8.03 -26.63
N ASN A 175 45.71 8.55 -26.07
CA ASN A 175 46.33 9.79 -26.51
C ASN A 175 46.91 9.62 -27.93
N GLY A 176 47.17 10.72 -28.63
CA GLY A 176 47.71 10.70 -30.00
C GLY A 176 49.09 10.03 -30.15
N ASP A 177 49.80 9.81 -29.04
CA ASP A 177 51.07 9.08 -28.97
C ASP A 177 50.91 7.59 -28.64
N GLY A 178 49.68 7.09 -28.51
CA GLY A 178 49.36 5.70 -28.17
C GLY A 178 49.32 5.39 -26.67
N SER A 179 49.67 6.35 -25.81
CA SER A 179 49.59 6.20 -24.34
C SER A 179 48.15 6.33 -23.81
N ILE A 180 47.89 5.83 -22.60
CA ILE A 180 46.56 5.99 -21.99
C ILE A 180 46.29 7.43 -21.54
N SER A 181 45.07 7.91 -21.77
CA SER A 181 44.59 9.17 -21.20
C SER A 181 44.30 8.99 -19.70
N GLY A 182 45.23 9.43 -18.84
CA GLY A 182 45.20 9.17 -17.39
C GLY A 182 44.06 9.85 -16.60
N THR A 183 43.21 10.63 -17.27
CA THR A 183 42.11 11.39 -16.63
C THR A 183 40.73 10.76 -16.81
N TYR A 184 40.56 9.76 -17.69
CA TYR A 184 39.23 9.23 -18.03
C TYR A 184 39.21 7.70 -18.09
N HIS A 185 38.59 7.08 -17.08
CA HIS A 185 38.22 5.67 -17.07
C HIS A 185 36.79 5.50 -17.60
N ALA A 186 36.57 4.54 -18.50
CA ALA A 186 35.22 4.15 -18.89
C ALA A 186 34.51 3.38 -17.77
N SER A 187 35.25 2.51 -17.06
CA SER A 187 34.81 1.88 -15.82
C SER A 187 36.03 1.53 -14.97
N ARG A 188 35.85 1.50 -13.64
CA ARG A 188 36.92 1.19 -12.69
C ARG A 188 36.35 0.45 -11.48
N TRP A 189 37.14 -0.44 -10.91
CA TRP A 189 36.77 -1.23 -9.75
C TRP A 189 38.00 -1.47 -8.88
N SER A 190 37.80 -1.75 -7.59
CA SER A 190 38.86 -2.21 -6.69
C SER A 190 38.42 -3.40 -5.86
N THR A 191 39.32 -4.31 -5.52
CA THR A 191 38.98 -5.39 -4.59
C THR A 191 38.51 -4.83 -3.25
N PRO A 192 37.52 -5.47 -2.61
CA PRO A 192 36.97 -4.99 -1.33
C PRO A 192 37.94 -5.24 -0.16
N ILE A 193 38.89 -6.16 -0.32
CA ILE A 193 39.98 -6.44 0.63
C ILE A 193 41.34 -6.29 -0.06
N ALA A 194 42.36 -6.00 0.75
CA ALA A 194 43.75 -6.12 0.32
C ALA A 194 44.14 -7.60 0.36
N LEU A 195 44.80 -8.07 -0.69
CA LEU A 195 45.13 -9.46 -0.92
C LEU A 195 46.63 -9.67 -0.91
N LYS A 196 47.07 -10.77 -0.31
CA LYS A 196 48.45 -11.28 -0.44
C LYS A 196 48.54 -12.14 -1.69
N LEU A 197 48.90 -11.52 -2.81
CA LEU A 197 48.79 -12.11 -4.16
C LEU A 197 49.53 -13.44 -4.34
N GLN A 198 50.54 -13.76 -3.53
CA GLN A 198 51.26 -15.04 -3.56
C GLN A 198 50.69 -16.13 -2.65
N SER A 199 49.72 -15.84 -1.79
CA SER A 199 49.20 -16.80 -0.80
C SER A 199 47.68 -16.81 -0.67
N GLU A 200 46.99 -15.81 -1.23
CA GLU A 200 45.55 -15.65 -1.18
C GLU A 200 44.99 -15.68 -2.62
N PHE A 201 44.21 -16.73 -2.91
CA PHE A 201 43.58 -16.95 -4.22
C PHE A 201 42.05 -16.82 -4.17
N GLU A 202 41.46 -16.70 -2.98
CA GLU A 202 40.04 -16.41 -2.86
C GLU A 202 39.84 -14.91 -2.76
N VAL A 203 39.30 -14.32 -3.83
CA VAL A 203 38.61 -13.04 -3.72
C VAL A 203 37.23 -13.36 -3.19
N SER A 204 37.09 -13.38 -1.86
CA SER A 204 35.77 -13.56 -1.26
C SER A 204 34.83 -12.51 -1.86
N PRO A 205 33.72 -12.92 -2.51
CA PRO A 205 32.75 -11.97 -3.06
C PRO A 205 32.07 -11.15 -1.95
N GLU A 206 32.25 -11.51 -0.68
CA GLU A 206 31.47 -10.96 0.43
C GLU A 206 32.31 -10.79 1.72
N PRO A 207 33.33 -9.93 1.75
CA PRO A 207 34.09 -9.73 2.97
C PRO A 207 33.32 -8.96 4.04
N GLU A 208 32.18 -8.32 3.72
CA GLU A 208 31.52 -7.40 4.65
C GLU A 208 30.66 -8.10 5.70
N LEU A 209 30.12 -9.30 5.41
CA LEU A 209 29.30 -10.11 6.33
C LEU A 209 29.99 -11.41 6.83
N VAL A 210 31.23 -11.68 6.43
CA VAL A 210 32.01 -12.80 6.95
C VAL A 210 32.46 -12.51 8.38
N GLY A 211 32.21 -13.47 9.28
CA GLY A 211 32.53 -13.31 10.72
C GLY A 211 31.43 -12.63 11.55
N CYS A 212 30.27 -12.33 10.95
CA CYS A 212 29.11 -11.81 11.67
C CYS A 212 28.71 -12.74 12.83
N GLY A 213 28.55 -12.17 14.03
CA GLY A 213 28.19 -12.92 15.23
C GLY A 213 29.36 -13.53 15.98
N THR A 214 30.58 -13.48 15.42
CA THR A 214 31.77 -14.12 16.01
C THR A 214 32.92 -13.14 16.13
N THR A 215 33.49 -12.69 15.01
CA THR A 215 34.61 -11.74 14.97
C THR A 215 34.16 -10.32 14.62
N ARG A 216 32.93 -10.17 14.12
CA ARG A 216 32.33 -8.89 13.73
C ARG A 216 30.88 -8.82 14.15
N GLY A 217 30.43 -7.64 14.54
CA GLY A 217 29.01 -7.37 14.68
C GLY A 217 28.44 -6.88 13.36
N CYS A 218 27.20 -7.28 13.06
CA CYS A 218 26.58 -7.00 11.78
C CYS A 218 25.08 -6.78 11.92
N TYR A 219 24.59 -5.67 11.40
CA TYR A 219 23.18 -5.36 11.31
C TYR A 219 22.80 -5.07 9.86
N ARG A 220 21.73 -5.70 9.36
CA ARG A 220 21.36 -5.66 7.94
C ARG A 220 19.85 -5.65 7.73
N GLN A 221 19.42 -5.06 6.62
CA GLN A 221 18.01 -4.92 6.25
C GLN A 221 17.81 -5.20 4.75
N PRO A 222 16.91 -6.14 4.38
CA PRO A 222 16.20 -7.08 5.26
C PRO A 222 17.14 -8.02 6.02
N SER A 223 16.73 -8.57 7.17
CA SER A 223 17.60 -9.44 8.00
C SER A 223 18.08 -10.73 7.32
N THR A 224 17.47 -11.11 6.19
CA THR A 224 17.82 -12.29 5.38
C THR A 224 18.70 -11.98 4.17
N CYS A 225 19.07 -10.72 3.93
CA CYS A 225 19.85 -10.34 2.74
C CYS A 225 21.32 -10.78 2.84
N SER A 226 21.95 -10.98 1.67
CA SER A 226 23.35 -11.38 1.50
C SER A 226 24.13 -10.30 0.75
N GLY A 227 24.53 -9.25 1.46
CA GLY A 227 25.43 -8.20 0.96
C GLY A 227 24.84 -7.30 -0.12
N GLU A 228 24.89 -7.71 -1.38
CA GLU A 228 24.49 -6.87 -2.53
C GLU A 228 22.97 -6.64 -2.61
N ASP A 229 22.18 -7.62 -2.15
CA ASP A 229 20.71 -7.54 -2.07
C ASP A 229 20.20 -6.80 -0.82
N CYS A 230 21.10 -6.34 0.05
CA CYS A 230 20.71 -5.60 1.24
C CYS A 230 20.38 -4.15 0.91
N THR A 231 19.20 -3.69 1.33
CA THR A 231 18.84 -2.26 1.27
C THR A 231 19.85 -1.42 2.05
N VAL A 232 20.24 -1.89 3.24
CA VAL A 232 21.35 -1.34 4.00
C VAL A 232 21.97 -2.39 4.90
N PHE A 233 23.27 -2.29 5.17
CA PHE A 233 23.89 -2.94 6.31
C PHE A 233 25.03 -2.11 6.90
N VAL A 234 25.33 -2.41 8.16
CA VAL A 234 26.52 -1.97 8.87
C VAL A 234 27.18 -3.15 9.55
N THR A 235 28.50 -3.22 9.46
CA THR A 235 29.32 -4.14 10.25
C THR A 235 30.40 -3.40 11.01
N TRP A 236 30.80 -3.94 12.16
CA TRP A 236 31.85 -3.37 12.98
C TRP A 236 32.77 -4.45 13.55
N GLU A 237 34.04 -4.10 13.65
CA GLU A 237 35.09 -4.98 14.15
C GLU A 237 36.17 -4.20 14.90
N ASN A 238 36.83 -4.85 15.86
CA ASN A 238 37.99 -4.26 16.51
C ASN A 238 39.22 -4.41 15.61
N VAL A 239 39.97 -3.32 15.46
CA VAL A 239 41.24 -3.31 14.73
C VAL A 239 42.40 -2.98 15.68
N THR A 240 43.62 -3.30 15.26
CA THR A 240 44.85 -3.11 16.04
C THR A 240 45.01 -1.64 16.46
N GLY A 241 45.31 -1.41 17.74
CA GLY A 241 45.45 -0.06 18.30
C GLY A 241 44.22 0.49 19.05
N GLY A 242 43.24 -0.37 19.38
CA GLY A 242 42.08 0.02 20.20
C GLY A 242 41.02 0.83 19.43
N GLN A 243 41.06 0.77 18.10
CA GLN A 243 40.09 1.39 17.22
C GLN A 243 39.04 0.37 16.78
N THR A 244 37.85 0.86 16.41
CA THR A 244 36.77 0.07 15.85
C THR A 244 36.55 0.50 14.41
N ARG A 245 36.59 -0.45 13.48
CA ARG A 245 36.29 -0.24 12.06
C ARG A 245 34.80 -0.45 11.85
N PHE A 246 34.17 0.46 11.12
CA PHE A 246 32.79 0.38 10.65
C PHE A 246 32.79 0.27 9.13
N THR A 247 31.97 -0.63 8.61
CA THR A 247 31.71 -0.82 7.18
C THR A 247 30.22 -0.69 6.95
N MET A 248 29.82 0.19 6.03
CA MET A 248 28.41 0.46 5.71
C MET A 248 28.19 0.39 4.22
N ARG A 249 27.05 -0.16 3.81
CA ARG A 249 26.59 -0.11 2.43
C ARG A 249 25.09 0.07 2.38
N ALA A 250 24.60 0.87 1.43
CA ALA A 250 23.19 1.01 1.10
C ALA A 250 22.99 0.89 -0.40
N SER A 251 21.95 0.18 -0.85
CA SER A 251 21.54 0.09 -2.26
C SER A 251 20.02 0.34 -2.36
N ARG A 252 19.61 1.29 -3.21
CA ARG A 252 18.18 1.59 -3.46
C ARG A 252 17.92 1.68 -4.95
N ALA A 253 16.67 1.54 -5.40
CA ALA A 253 16.33 1.60 -6.82
C ALA A 253 16.32 3.03 -7.42
N GLN A 254 16.14 4.10 -6.63
CA GLN A 254 16.16 5.49 -7.12
C GLN A 254 16.73 6.50 -6.12
N ASN A 255 17.67 7.33 -6.60
CA ASN A 255 18.25 8.54 -5.98
C ASN A 255 18.78 8.39 -4.54
N LEU A 256 19.81 7.57 -4.32
CA LEU A 256 20.49 7.49 -3.03
C LEU A 256 21.56 8.60 -2.91
N ALA A 257 21.49 9.41 -1.85
CA ALA A 257 22.35 10.57 -1.66
C ALA A 257 23.28 10.46 -0.44
N TRP A 258 22.84 9.79 0.63
CA TRP A 258 23.67 9.55 1.81
C TRP A 258 23.23 8.31 2.59
N VAL A 259 24.16 7.74 3.37
CA VAL A 259 23.96 6.67 4.35
C VAL A 259 24.61 7.07 5.67
N ALA A 260 23.97 6.75 6.80
CA ALA A 260 24.46 7.10 8.12
C ALA A 260 24.29 5.98 9.15
N VAL A 261 25.22 5.92 10.11
CA VAL A 261 25.09 5.14 11.35
C VAL A 261 25.21 6.08 12.55
N GLY A 262 24.29 5.95 13.50
CA GLY A 262 24.27 6.71 14.75
C GLY A 262 24.36 5.81 15.97
N LEU A 263 25.01 6.30 17.02
CA LEU A 263 25.10 5.64 18.32
C LEU A 263 24.12 6.30 19.31
N ARG A 264 23.21 5.52 19.89
CA ARG A 264 22.33 5.96 20.98
C ARG A 264 22.61 5.14 22.25
N PRO A 265 22.92 5.77 23.39
CA PRO A 265 23.14 5.06 24.66
C PRO A 265 21.91 4.25 25.08
N GLU A 266 22.12 3.09 25.71
CA GLU A 266 21.05 2.26 26.26
C GLU A 266 20.19 3.00 27.31
N THR A 267 20.81 3.90 28.08
CA THR A 267 20.16 4.67 29.14
C THR A 267 19.15 5.70 28.63
N GLN A 268 19.04 5.91 27.31
CA GLN A 268 18.09 6.83 26.71
C GLN A 268 16.82 6.09 26.24
N SER A 269 15.66 6.56 26.73
CA SER A 269 14.37 5.92 26.53
C SER A 269 13.80 6.04 25.11
N SER A 270 14.14 7.09 24.34
CA SER A 270 13.78 7.22 22.92
C SER A 270 14.41 8.46 22.26
N GLY A 271 14.41 8.49 20.92
CA GLY A 271 14.84 9.65 20.11
C GLY A 271 16.28 9.56 19.59
N MET A 272 16.61 10.50 18.70
CA MET A 272 17.94 10.64 18.08
C MET A 272 18.82 11.68 18.79
N VAL A 273 18.42 12.21 19.96
CA VAL A 273 19.09 13.33 20.61
C VAL A 273 19.47 13.03 22.07
N PRO A 274 20.74 13.22 22.46
CA PRO A 274 21.92 13.34 21.60
C PRO A 274 22.32 11.97 21.02
N ALA A 275 22.64 11.93 19.73
CA ALA A 275 23.26 10.78 19.07
C ALA A 275 24.57 11.20 18.40
N ASP A 276 25.57 10.32 18.46
CA ASP A 276 26.85 10.46 17.76
C ASP A 276 26.74 9.78 16.39
N VAL A 277 26.67 10.56 15.31
CA VAL A 277 26.28 10.09 13.97
C VAL A 277 27.43 10.24 12.98
N TYR A 278 27.63 9.20 12.16
CA TYR A 278 28.65 9.09 11.13
C TYR A 278 27.97 8.93 9.77
N VAL A 279 28.26 9.84 8.83
CA VAL A 279 27.54 10.00 7.57
C VAL A 279 28.50 9.88 6.39
N CYS A 280 28.08 9.15 5.36
CA CYS A 280 28.77 9.07 4.08
C CYS A 280 27.83 9.55 2.97
N THR A 281 28.27 10.54 2.21
CA THR A 281 27.49 11.18 1.13
C THR A 281 28.00 10.73 -0.24
N SER A 282 27.13 10.79 -1.26
CA SER A 282 27.47 10.37 -2.63
C SER A 282 28.55 11.23 -3.29
N ASN A 283 28.73 12.47 -2.84
CA ASN A 283 29.76 13.41 -3.28
C ASN A 283 30.89 13.62 -2.25
N GLY A 284 30.83 12.93 -1.11
CA GLY A 284 31.76 13.08 0.00
C GLY A 284 33.07 12.32 -0.21
N THR A 285 34.18 12.90 0.27
CA THR A 285 35.51 12.26 0.26
C THR A 285 35.96 11.80 1.65
N ALA A 286 35.22 12.19 2.69
CA ALA A 286 35.46 11.82 4.08
C ALA A 286 34.13 11.59 4.79
N VAL A 287 34.16 10.80 5.87
CA VAL A 287 33.00 10.57 6.73
C VAL A 287 32.74 11.83 7.53
N GLU A 288 31.54 12.36 7.40
CA GLU A 288 31.09 13.50 8.18
C GLU A 288 30.55 13.00 9.51
N ARG A 289 30.88 13.73 10.58
CA ARG A 289 30.36 13.45 11.90
C ARG A 289 29.34 14.53 12.25
N THR A 290 28.17 14.10 12.69
CA THR A 290 27.10 15.00 13.06
C THR A 290 26.56 14.66 14.45
N GLU A 291 26.11 15.68 15.17
CA GLU A 291 25.27 15.50 16.35
C GLU A 291 23.84 15.91 16.00
N ASN A 292 22.88 15.29 16.65
CA ASN A 292 21.49 15.74 16.62
C ASN A 292 21.19 16.51 17.91
N VAL A 293 20.71 17.75 17.78
CA VAL A 293 20.43 18.65 18.91
C VAL A 293 18.96 19.06 18.89
N LEU A 294 18.33 19.17 20.07
CA LEU A 294 16.98 19.70 20.21
C LEU A 294 17.00 21.22 20.04
N THR A 295 16.14 21.75 19.17
CA THR A 295 16.00 23.21 19.02
C THR A 295 15.29 23.84 20.22
N ALA A 296 15.70 25.06 20.59
CA ALA A 296 15.12 25.77 21.74
C ALA A 296 13.63 26.12 21.55
N GLN A 297 13.14 26.18 20.31
CA GLN A 297 11.74 26.50 20.00
C GLN A 297 10.82 25.27 19.86
N ASN A 298 11.34 24.05 19.66
CA ASN A 298 10.52 22.84 19.53
C ASN A 298 11.24 21.59 20.06
N ARG A 299 10.74 21.01 21.15
CA ARG A 299 11.27 19.77 21.78
C ARG A 299 11.11 18.49 20.94
N TRP A 300 10.60 18.60 19.72
CA TRP A 300 10.23 17.48 18.86
C TRP A 300 10.96 17.46 17.51
N ASN A 301 11.67 18.55 17.17
CA ASN A 301 12.46 18.64 15.95
C ASN A 301 13.95 18.70 16.32
N SER A 302 14.72 17.73 15.83
CA SER A 302 16.17 17.71 15.92
C SER A 302 16.80 18.39 14.72
N GLU A 303 17.75 19.29 14.95
CA GLU A 303 18.65 19.76 13.89
C GLU A 303 19.92 18.93 13.92
N THR A 304 20.38 18.55 12.73
CA THR A 304 21.66 17.89 12.55
C THR A 304 22.74 18.94 12.41
N ARG A 305 23.72 18.92 13.31
CA ARG A 305 24.84 19.84 13.35
C ARG A 305 26.13 19.10 13.00
N ALA A 306 26.82 19.56 11.97
CA ALA A 306 28.15 19.08 11.66
C ALA A 306 29.13 19.41 12.79
N ILE A 307 29.91 18.41 13.19
CA ILE A 307 30.94 18.52 14.23
C ILE A 307 32.27 17.99 13.70
N PRO A 308 33.41 18.40 14.28
CA PRO A 308 34.71 17.90 13.85
C PRO A 308 34.77 16.37 13.86
N ALA A 309 35.26 15.78 12.77
CA ALA A 309 35.42 14.34 12.63
C ALA A 309 36.30 13.72 13.74
N GLY A 310 37.23 14.52 14.30
CA GLY A 310 38.06 14.12 15.44
C GLY A 310 38.89 12.86 15.17
N SER A 311 38.84 11.88 16.07
CA SER A 311 39.55 10.59 15.94
C SER A 311 38.88 9.57 15.01
N VAL A 312 38.31 10.05 13.89
CA VAL A 312 37.74 9.25 12.81
C VAL A 312 38.65 9.30 11.60
N THR A 313 38.99 8.14 11.05
CA THR A 313 39.78 8.02 9.82
C THR A 313 38.97 7.27 8.77
N THR A 314 38.61 7.97 7.70
CA THR A 314 37.94 7.39 6.53
C THR A 314 38.92 6.55 5.73
N GLN A 315 38.53 5.32 5.42
CA GLN A 315 39.32 4.41 4.60
C GLN A 315 38.91 4.50 3.14
N PHE A 316 37.61 4.44 2.85
CA PHE A 316 37.07 4.74 1.53
C PHE A 316 35.59 5.12 1.59
N ILE A 317 35.14 5.84 0.55
CA ILE A 317 33.74 6.07 0.20
C ILE A 317 33.62 5.77 -1.31
N GLN A 318 32.62 4.99 -1.70
CA GLN A 318 32.35 4.62 -3.09
C GLN A 318 30.87 4.83 -3.39
N PHE A 319 30.59 5.42 -4.55
CA PHE A 319 29.24 5.58 -5.09
C PHE A 319 29.19 5.07 -6.52
N GLU A 320 28.53 3.91 -6.72
CA GLU A 320 28.37 3.24 -8.01
C GLU A 320 26.97 2.58 -8.04
N ASP A 321 26.32 2.58 -9.21
CA ASP A 321 25.03 1.90 -9.44
C ASP A 321 23.93 2.21 -8.40
N ASN A 322 23.86 3.47 -7.96
CA ASN A 322 22.92 3.93 -6.91
C ASN A 322 23.08 3.22 -5.55
N ALA A 323 24.30 2.77 -5.26
CA ALA A 323 24.72 2.26 -3.96
C ALA A 323 25.85 3.11 -3.37
N ILE A 324 25.78 3.41 -2.08
CA ILE A 324 26.85 4.06 -1.32
C ILE A 324 27.49 3.01 -0.43
N ALA A 325 28.81 2.83 -0.55
CA ALA A 325 29.62 2.00 0.33
C ALA A 325 30.68 2.85 1.03
N CYS A 326 30.91 2.62 2.32
CA CYS A 326 31.74 3.47 3.14
C CYS A 326 32.41 2.69 4.27
N VAL A 327 33.72 2.88 4.45
CA VAL A 327 34.49 2.28 5.54
C VAL A 327 35.28 3.35 6.28
N PHE A 328 35.16 3.33 7.60
CA PHE A 328 35.90 4.23 8.48
C PHE A 328 36.33 3.54 9.77
N THR A 329 37.30 4.14 10.44
CA THR A 329 37.78 3.70 11.76
C THR A 329 37.62 4.82 12.76
N ARG A 330 37.25 4.49 13.99
CA ARG A 330 37.17 5.45 15.09
C ARG A 330 37.85 4.92 16.35
N SER A 331 38.40 5.82 17.16
CA SER A 331 38.88 5.47 18.50
C SER A 331 37.72 5.17 19.44
N ALA A 332 37.96 4.42 20.51
CA ALA A 332 36.92 4.04 21.47
C ALA A 332 36.29 5.25 22.18
N SER A 333 37.11 6.25 22.50
CA SER A 333 36.74 7.50 23.17
C SER A 333 37.65 8.64 22.70
N MET A 334 37.28 9.89 22.99
CA MET A 334 38.10 11.07 22.69
C MET A 334 38.05 12.04 23.87
N ALA A 335 39.21 12.31 24.47
CA ALA A 335 39.30 13.19 25.63
C ALA A 335 38.94 14.63 25.27
N GLY A 336 37.98 15.22 25.98
CA GLY A 336 37.56 16.61 25.79
C GLY A 336 36.43 16.83 24.79
N ASP A 337 35.88 15.77 24.17
CA ASP A 337 34.70 15.86 23.30
C ASP A 337 33.54 15.04 23.88
N SER A 338 32.58 15.72 24.53
CA SER A 338 31.40 15.07 25.12
C SER A 338 30.39 14.55 24.10
N THR A 339 30.51 14.96 22.82
CA THR A 339 29.66 14.46 21.74
C THR A 339 30.18 13.13 21.19
N PHE A 340 31.44 12.75 21.50
CA PHE A 340 32.07 11.54 21.00
C PHE A 340 31.87 10.39 21.99
N PHE A 341 30.93 9.51 21.66
CA PHE A 341 30.44 8.53 22.63
C PHE A 341 31.45 7.43 22.90
N ASP A 342 31.70 7.16 24.18
CA ASP A 342 32.68 6.16 24.60
C ASP A 342 32.11 4.75 24.40
N ILE A 343 32.62 4.01 23.42
CA ILE A 343 32.20 2.63 23.13
C ILE A 343 33.03 1.58 23.85
N SER A 344 33.90 1.98 24.78
CA SER A 344 34.71 1.06 25.58
C SER A 344 33.96 0.55 26.81
N GLY A 345 34.49 -0.53 27.39
CA GLY A 345 33.98 -1.13 28.61
C GLY A 345 32.58 -1.72 28.45
N ASP A 346 31.70 -1.42 29.41
CA ASP A 346 30.33 -1.95 29.47
C ASP A 346 29.28 -1.04 28.80
N ASN A 347 29.69 0.03 28.14
CA ASN A 347 28.76 0.96 27.50
C ASN A 347 28.08 0.32 26.29
N ALA A 348 26.75 0.12 26.37
CA ALA A 348 25.95 -0.45 25.31
C ALA A 348 25.20 0.64 24.53
N TYR A 349 25.13 0.47 23.20
CA TYR A 349 24.50 1.42 22.29
C TYR A 349 23.55 0.72 21.32
N TYR A 350 22.42 1.36 21.05
CA TYR A 350 21.62 1.04 19.88
C TYR A 350 22.28 1.64 18.64
N LEU A 351 22.41 0.84 17.57
CA LEU A 351 22.84 1.33 16.27
C LEU A 351 21.62 1.83 15.51
N LEU A 352 21.64 3.10 15.11
CA LEU A 352 20.63 3.73 14.29
C LEU A 352 21.16 3.80 12.86
N LEU A 353 20.44 3.27 11.89
CA LEU A 353 20.80 3.38 10.47
C LEU A 353 19.80 4.27 9.76
N ALA A 354 20.27 5.09 8.85
CA ALA A 354 19.42 5.90 7.99
C ALA A 354 20.01 6.07 6.61
N VAL A 355 19.14 6.25 5.63
CA VAL A 355 19.50 6.62 4.25
C VAL A 355 18.67 7.82 3.83
N GLY A 356 19.18 8.63 2.91
CA GLY A 356 18.44 9.75 2.35
C GLY A 356 18.69 9.95 0.87
N ASP A 357 17.76 10.67 0.24
CA ASP A 357 17.68 10.87 -1.21
C ASP A 357 18.12 12.27 -1.66
N LYS A 358 18.43 13.16 -0.71
CA LYS A 358 18.79 14.55 -0.97
C LYS A 358 19.95 15.04 -0.11
N LEU A 359 20.78 15.88 -0.72
CA LEU A 359 21.77 16.73 -0.06
C LEU A 359 21.32 18.19 -0.18
N ASN A 360 21.71 19.01 0.80
CA ASN A 360 21.57 20.45 0.74
C ASN A 360 22.49 21.04 -0.34
N GLY A 361 22.22 22.27 -0.76
CA GLY A 361 23.01 22.96 -1.79
C GLY A 361 24.49 23.18 -1.42
N ASP A 362 24.86 23.03 -0.15
CA ASP A 362 26.23 23.09 0.37
C ASP A 362 26.90 21.71 0.49
N GLY A 363 26.23 20.63 0.09
CA GLY A 363 26.72 19.25 0.17
C GLY A 363 26.46 18.55 1.50
N THR A 364 25.91 19.23 2.50
CA THR A 364 25.54 18.63 3.79
C THR A 364 24.23 17.84 3.70
N ILE A 365 23.98 16.94 4.66
CA ILE A 365 22.71 16.20 4.72
C ILE A 365 21.57 17.08 5.26
N ASP A 366 20.39 16.93 4.67
CA ASP A 366 19.15 17.39 5.29
C ASP A 366 18.70 16.35 6.33
N GLY A 367 19.12 16.54 7.58
CA GLY A 367 18.81 15.65 8.69
C GLY A 367 17.33 15.56 9.10
N THR A 368 16.43 16.30 8.44
CA THR A 368 14.98 16.20 8.66
C THR A 368 14.30 15.24 7.69
N ASN A 369 14.96 14.87 6.59
CA ASN A 369 14.40 14.06 5.51
C ASN A 369 15.16 12.74 5.36
N HIS A 370 14.75 11.73 6.13
CA HIS A 370 15.22 10.36 5.95
C HIS A 370 14.36 9.66 4.90
N ALA A 371 14.99 9.01 3.92
CA ALA A 371 14.31 8.16 2.96
C ALA A 371 13.86 6.83 3.59
N ASP A 372 14.69 6.24 4.47
CA ASP A 372 14.36 5.08 5.31
C ASP A 372 15.25 5.10 6.58
N ARG A 373 14.80 4.42 7.65
CA ARG A 373 15.50 4.39 8.95
C ARG A 373 15.29 3.07 9.70
N TRP A 374 16.31 2.64 10.44
CA TRP A 374 16.31 1.39 11.20
C TRP A 374 17.05 1.53 12.53
N SER A 375 16.79 0.62 13.47
CA SER A 375 17.46 0.53 14.77
C SER A 375 17.76 -0.92 15.08
N THR A 376 18.89 -1.23 15.72
CA THR A 376 19.10 -2.56 16.31
C THR A 376 17.98 -2.86 17.33
N PRO A 377 17.58 -4.13 17.46
CA PRO A 377 16.52 -4.54 18.41
C PRO A 377 16.98 -4.48 19.87
N ALA A 378 18.30 -4.54 20.11
CA ALA A 378 18.92 -4.44 21.42
C ALA A 378 20.12 -3.50 21.38
N ALA A 379 20.48 -2.96 22.54
CA ALA A 379 21.74 -2.25 22.72
C ALA A 379 22.91 -3.25 22.66
N MET A 380 24.04 -2.80 22.15
CA MET A 380 25.19 -3.65 21.87
C MET A 380 26.47 -3.03 22.41
N LYS A 381 27.33 -3.86 23.02
CA LYS A 381 28.69 -3.47 23.40
C LYS A 381 29.63 -3.65 22.21
N LEU A 382 29.87 -2.57 21.47
CA LEU A 382 30.53 -2.60 20.15
C LEU A 382 31.97 -3.17 20.15
N GLN A 383 32.66 -3.20 21.30
CA GLN A 383 34.01 -3.76 21.42
C GLN A 383 34.07 -5.18 21.98
N SER A 384 32.99 -5.71 22.58
CA SER A 384 33.00 -7.01 23.27
C SER A 384 31.89 -7.96 22.84
N GLU A 385 30.86 -7.46 22.15
CA GLU A 385 29.70 -8.23 21.71
C GLU A 385 29.52 -8.12 20.19
N PHE A 386 29.68 -9.26 19.52
CA PHE A 386 29.59 -9.35 18.05
C PHE A 386 28.35 -10.12 17.58
N ALA A 387 27.75 -10.93 18.45
CA ALA A 387 26.41 -11.46 18.23
C ALA A 387 25.40 -10.36 18.56
N ILE A 388 24.60 -9.95 17.57
CA ILE A 388 23.33 -9.29 17.90
C ILE A 388 22.59 -10.26 18.81
N PRO A 389 22.10 -9.83 19.99
CA PRO A 389 21.20 -10.64 20.78
C PRO A 389 20.04 -11.03 19.88
N THR A 390 20.09 -12.22 19.30
CA THR A 390 18.93 -12.86 18.73
C THR A 390 18.10 -13.15 19.95
N GLN A 391 17.13 -12.29 20.22
CA GLN A 391 15.90 -12.87 20.72
C GLN A 391 15.58 -13.97 19.70
N PRO A 392 15.54 -15.25 20.13
CA PRO A 392 15.39 -16.37 19.21
C PRO A 392 14.23 -16.01 18.29
N PRO A 393 14.35 -16.21 16.96
CA PRO A 393 13.25 -15.91 16.06
C PRO A 393 12.07 -16.64 16.65
N ALA A 394 11.08 -15.89 17.12
CA ALA A 394 10.00 -16.47 17.85
C ALA A 394 9.15 -17.16 16.79
N THR A 395 9.53 -18.38 16.41
CA THR A 395 8.80 -19.15 15.41
C THR A 395 7.41 -19.30 15.96
N VAL A 396 6.42 -18.65 15.33
CA VAL A 396 5.04 -18.81 15.74
C VAL A 396 4.72 -20.29 15.52
N PRO A 397 4.53 -21.11 16.58
CA PRO A 397 4.37 -22.55 16.41
C PRO A 397 3.20 -22.80 15.44
N PRO A 398 3.30 -23.75 14.51
CA PRO A 398 2.19 -24.04 13.60
C PRO A 398 0.96 -24.49 14.40
N GLY A 399 -0.05 -23.62 14.47
CA GLY A 399 -1.43 -23.95 14.79
C GLY A 399 -1.80 -24.39 16.22
N GLU A 400 -1.71 -23.52 17.24
CA GLU A 400 -2.51 -23.61 18.49
C GLU A 400 -2.78 -22.22 19.16
N ASP A 401 -2.84 -21.13 18.40
CA ASP A 401 -2.91 -19.77 18.99
C ASP A 401 -4.18 -19.53 19.83
N LEU A 402 -5.28 -20.16 19.44
CA LEU A 402 -6.59 -20.09 20.09
C LEU A 402 -6.83 -21.20 21.12
N GLN A 403 -5.86 -22.09 21.37
CA GLN A 403 -6.01 -23.08 22.44
C GLN A 403 -5.80 -22.43 23.81
N GLY A 404 -6.66 -22.76 24.77
CA GLY A 404 -6.62 -22.19 26.12
C GLY A 404 -7.18 -20.78 26.24
N CYS A 405 -7.94 -20.30 25.24
CA CYS A 405 -8.73 -19.08 25.33
C CYS A 405 -9.70 -19.13 26.52
N GLY A 406 -9.65 -18.10 27.37
CA GLY A 406 -10.47 -18.01 28.59
C GLY A 406 -9.83 -18.66 29.83
N ASP A 407 -8.87 -19.57 29.65
CA ASP A 407 -8.23 -20.30 30.76
C ASP A 407 -6.78 -19.89 31.00
N THR A 408 -5.97 -19.83 29.94
CA THR A 408 -4.50 -19.56 30.01
C THR A 408 -4.08 -18.35 29.21
N ARG A 409 -4.97 -17.82 28.38
CA ARG A 409 -4.79 -16.64 27.55
C ARG A 409 -6.14 -15.98 27.30
N GLY A 410 -6.15 -14.66 27.20
CA GLY A 410 -7.33 -13.94 26.74
C GLY A 410 -7.38 -13.91 25.22
N CYS A 411 -8.58 -13.89 24.66
CA CYS A 411 -8.78 -14.02 23.22
C CYS A 411 -9.87 -13.10 22.71
N PHE A 412 -9.63 -12.51 21.54
CA PHE A 412 -10.61 -11.75 20.79
C PHE A 412 -10.56 -12.21 19.33
N ARG A 413 -11.65 -12.82 18.85
CA ARG A 413 -11.70 -13.48 17.54
C ARG A 413 -12.90 -13.05 16.71
N GLN A 414 -12.74 -13.08 15.39
CA GLN A 414 -13.74 -12.68 14.41
C GLN A 414 -13.79 -13.65 13.23
N PRO A 415 -14.97 -14.23 12.92
CA PRO A 415 -16.20 -14.24 13.71
C PRO A 415 -16.05 -14.85 15.13
N SER A 416 -17.00 -14.62 16.04
CA SER A 416 -16.88 -15.04 17.46
C SER A 416 -16.80 -16.55 17.68
N ASP A 417 -17.17 -17.36 16.69
CA ASP A 417 -17.20 -18.83 16.67
C ASP A 417 -16.09 -19.45 15.79
N CYS A 418 -15.20 -18.63 15.23
CA CYS A 418 -14.15 -19.11 14.35
C CYS A 418 -13.06 -19.89 15.10
N SER A 419 -12.38 -20.81 14.40
CA SER A 419 -11.23 -21.55 14.92
C SER A 419 -10.11 -21.65 13.87
N GLY A 420 -8.86 -21.53 14.33
CA GLY A 420 -7.66 -21.64 13.50
C GLY A 420 -7.66 -20.73 12.27
N ASP A 421 -7.52 -21.33 11.09
CA ASP A 421 -7.39 -20.60 9.84
C ASP A 421 -8.69 -19.97 9.32
N ASN A 422 -9.85 -20.44 9.82
CA ASN A 422 -11.18 -19.97 9.44
C ASN A 422 -11.53 -18.61 10.07
N CYS A 423 -10.68 -18.06 10.92
CA CYS A 423 -10.84 -16.72 11.46
C CYS A 423 -10.41 -15.66 10.44
N LEU A 424 -11.23 -14.61 10.29
CA LEU A 424 -10.88 -13.40 9.55
C LEU A 424 -9.75 -12.66 10.24
N ALA A 425 -9.88 -12.50 11.56
CA ALA A 425 -8.81 -12.02 12.40
C ALA A 425 -8.99 -12.50 13.84
N TYR A 426 -7.88 -12.63 14.57
CA TYR A 426 -7.90 -12.77 16.01
C TYR A 426 -6.67 -12.11 16.64
N VAL A 427 -6.81 -11.77 17.91
CA VAL A 427 -5.71 -11.44 18.80
C VAL A 427 -5.87 -12.20 20.11
N THR A 428 -4.79 -12.78 20.59
CA THR A 428 -4.69 -13.39 21.91
C THR A 428 -3.63 -12.66 22.72
N TRP A 429 -3.85 -12.59 24.03
CA TRP A 429 -2.89 -11.99 24.96
C TRP A 429 -2.64 -12.91 26.14
N GLN A 430 -1.40 -12.93 26.60
CA GLN A 430 -0.98 -13.74 27.74
C GLN A 430 -0.04 -12.93 28.62
N ALA A 431 -0.35 -12.87 29.92
CA ALA A 431 0.55 -12.31 30.92
C ALA A 431 1.70 -13.29 31.22
N LEU A 432 2.94 -12.79 31.18
CA LEU A 432 4.17 -13.51 31.49
C LEU A 432 4.59 -13.26 32.95
N GLN A 433 5.53 -14.06 33.46
CA GLN A 433 5.93 -14.07 34.89
C GLN A 433 6.55 -12.76 35.38
N ASP A 434 7.06 -11.92 34.49
CA ASP A 434 7.71 -10.64 34.74
C ASP A 434 6.77 -9.43 34.56
N GLY A 435 5.47 -9.66 34.35
CA GLY A 435 4.48 -8.62 34.10
C GLY A 435 4.43 -8.15 32.65
N GLN A 436 5.24 -8.72 31.75
CA GLN A 436 5.13 -8.48 30.31
C GLN A 436 3.86 -9.15 29.75
N ILE A 437 3.30 -8.56 28.70
CA ILE A 437 2.16 -9.13 27.98
C ILE A 437 2.61 -9.52 26.58
N ARG A 438 2.45 -10.80 26.25
CA ARG A 438 2.66 -11.34 24.90
C ARG A 438 1.35 -11.28 24.12
N PHE A 439 1.40 -10.71 22.93
CA PHE A 439 0.32 -10.69 21.96
C PHE A 439 0.64 -11.61 20.81
N THR A 440 -0.35 -12.40 20.41
CA THR A 440 -0.31 -13.19 19.18
C THR A 440 -1.54 -12.86 18.35
N MET A 441 -1.35 -12.51 17.09
CA MET A 441 -2.44 -12.07 16.23
C MET A 441 -2.29 -12.63 14.82
N ARG A 442 -3.44 -12.85 14.19
CA ARG A 442 -3.54 -13.24 12.78
C ARG A 442 -4.64 -12.46 12.12
N GLY A 443 -4.43 -12.01 10.89
CA GLY A 443 -5.46 -11.40 10.07
C GLY A 443 -5.33 -11.84 8.62
N GLN A 444 -6.45 -12.19 7.99
CA GLN A 444 -6.52 -12.36 6.54
C GLN A 444 -6.44 -10.98 5.88
N ALA A 445 -5.23 -10.55 5.55
CA ALA A 445 -4.91 -9.22 5.08
C ALA A 445 -3.65 -9.25 4.21
N GLN A 446 -3.60 -8.38 3.20
CA GLN A 446 -2.43 -8.28 2.32
C GLN A 446 -1.30 -7.44 2.92
N SER A 447 -1.64 -6.42 3.73
CA SER A 447 -0.66 -5.41 4.10
C SER A 447 -0.47 -5.22 5.59
N TRP A 448 -1.52 -5.28 6.43
CA TRP A 448 -1.34 -5.17 7.88
C TRP A 448 -2.50 -5.75 8.70
N VAL A 449 -2.20 -6.13 9.95
CA VAL A 449 -3.17 -6.47 11.01
C VAL A 449 -2.80 -5.69 12.28
N ALA A 450 -3.76 -5.09 12.98
CA ALA A 450 -3.51 -4.24 14.14
C ALA A 450 -4.44 -4.51 15.33
N VAL A 451 -3.92 -4.32 16.54
CA VAL A 451 -4.67 -4.30 17.79
C VAL A 451 -4.47 -2.97 18.50
N GLY A 452 -5.56 -2.30 18.89
CA GLY A 452 -5.56 -1.07 19.66
C GLY A 452 -6.09 -1.27 21.08
N LEU A 453 -5.44 -0.66 22.06
CA LEU A 453 -5.86 -0.62 23.45
C LEU A 453 -6.52 0.73 23.73
N ARG A 454 -7.82 0.74 24.00
CA ARG A 454 -8.56 1.97 24.33
C ARG A 454 -9.00 1.94 25.79
N PRO A 455 -8.67 2.94 26.63
CA PRO A 455 -9.06 2.94 28.03
C PRO A 455 -10.59 2.98 28.22
N SER A 456 -11.09 2.30 29.24
CA SER A 456 -12.52 2.31 29.59
C SER A 456 -13.08 3.68 30.00
N SER A 457 -12.20 4.62 30.37
CA SER A 457 -12.56 5.97 30.82
C SER A 457 -12.91 6.95 29.68
N VAL A 458 -12.81 6.51 28.41
CA VAL A 458 -13.08 7.33 27.23
C VAL A 458 -14.40 6.89 26.59
N GLU A 459 -15.23 7.86 26.17
CA GLU A 459 -16.49 7.61 25.45
C GLU A 459 -16.29 6.87 24.10
N ASP A 460 -17.40 6.47 23.47
CA ASP A 460 -17.41 5.70 22.21
C ASP A 460 -16.59 6.36 21.09
N GLY A 461 -15.70 5.60 20.44
CA GLY A 461 -14.78 6.10 19.42
C GLY A 461 -13.48 5.30 19.33
N MET A 462 -12.68 5.56 18.28
CA MET A 462 -11.41 4.85 18.01
C MET A 462 -10.18 5.48 18.67
N SER A 463 -10.37 6.54 19.45
CA SER A 463 -9.30 7.39 20.00
C SER A 463 -9.68 7.92 21.40
N PRO A 464 -8.69 8.13 22.30
CA PRO A 464 -7.30 7.76 22.11
C PRO A 464 -7.07 6.25 22.32
N ALA A 465 -6.20 5.68 21.50
CA ALA A 465 -5.86 4.25 21.54
C ALA A 465 -4.37 4.04 21.28
N ASP A 466 -3.77 3.14 22.06
CA ASP A 466 -2.40 2.65 21.89
C ASP A 466 -2.42 1.44 20.95
N VAL A 467 -1.92 1.61 19.72
CA VAL A 467 -2.10 0.67 18.60
C VAL A 467 -0.79 -0.03 18.26
N TYR A 468 -0.86 -1.34 18.06
CA TYR A 468 0.24 -2.20 17.64
C TYR A 468 -0.16 -2.90 16.35
N ALA A 469 0.66 -2.81 15.31
CA ALA A 469 0.35 -3.31 13.99
C ALA A 469 1.48 -4.08 13.35
N CYS A 470 1.16 -5.25 12.82
CA CYS A 470 2.10 -6.08 12.08
C CYS A 470 1.88 -5.86 10.58
N THR A 471 2.94 -5.53 9.85
CA THR A 471 2.87 -5.12 8.45
C THR A 471 3.50 -6.14 7.50
N GLN A 472 3.23 -6.00 6.20
CA GLN A 472 3.83 -6.80 5.13
C GLN A 472 5.37 -6.68 5.06
N ASN A 473 5.93 -5.61 5.63
CA ASN A 473 7.38 -5.43 5.76
C ASN A 473 7.99 -6.31 6.87
N ARG A 474 7.18 -7.17 7.51
CA ARG A 474 7.56 -8.07 8.61
C ARG A 474 8.01 -7.30 9.87
N GLU A 475 7.41 -6.15 10.10
CA GLU A 475 7.67 -5.26 11.23
C GLU A 475 6.43 -5.08 12.10
N VAL A 476 6.63 -4.89 13.41
CA VAL A 476 5.60 -4.40 14.33
C VAL A 476 5.81 -2.91 14.53
N LYS A 477 4.79 -2.14 14.18
CA LYS A 477 4.73 -0.69 14.33
C LYS A 477 3.79 -0.34 15.47
N ARG A 478 4.19 0.61 16.32
CA ARG A 478 3.35 1.17 17.36
C ARG A 478 2.88 2.56 16.94
N SER A 479 1.64 2.89 17.22
CA SER A 479 1.10 4.20 16.92
C SER A 479 -0.01 4.62 17.88
N GLU A 480 -0.29 5.91 17.94
CA GLU A 480 -1.40 6.45 18.71
C GLU A 480 -2.48 7.00 17.79
N ASN A 481 -3.73 6.66 18.11
CA ASN A 481 -4.90 7.29 17.50
C ASN A 481 -5.23 8.59 18.24
N VAL A 482 -5.03 9.75 17.61
CA VAL A 482 -5.12 11.06 18.29
C VAL A 482 -6.51 11.71 18.16
N THR A 483 -7.29 11.41 17.12
CA THR A 483 -8.65 11.95 16.92
C THR A 483 -9.70 10.85 16.63
N PRO A 484 -10.99 11.08 16.92
CA PRO A 484 -12.03 10.06 16.78
C PRO A 484 -12.47 9.75 15.34
N TYR A 485 -12.19 10.63 14.36
CA TYR A 485 -12.83 10.57 13.03
C TYR A 485 -11.89 10.63 11.82
N ASP A 486 -10.63 11.06 11.96
CA ASP A 486 -9.64 11.07 10.88
C ASP A 486 -8.25 11.34 11.47
N SER A 487 -7.47 10.29 11.70
CA SER A 487 -6.07 10.46 12.13
C SER A 487 -5.12 9.64 11.28
N PRO A 488 -4.07 10.25 10.70
CA PRO A 488 -2.83 9.54 10.49
C PRO A 488 -2.36 9.04 11.85
N SER A 489 -2.12 7.73 11.96
CA SER A 489 -1.59 7.14 13.18
C SER A 489 -0.25 7.82 13.48
N ARG A 490 -0.08 8.44 14.66
CA ARG A 490 1.22 9.01 15.04
C ARG A 490 2.17 7.85 15.29
N GLU A 491 3.12 7.61 14.39
CA GLU A 491 4.12 6.56 14.56
C GLU A 491 4.95 6.88 15.82
N ILE A 492 4.95 5.94 16.77
CA ILE A 492 5.76 6.02 17.98
C ILE A 492 6.88 4.99 17.80
N PRO A 493 8.16 5.35 18.06
CA PRO A 493 9.29 4.47 17.81
C PRO A 493 9.07 3.06 18.39
N PRO A 494 9.39 1.98 17.64
CA PRO A 494 9.06 0.60 18.00
C PRO A 494 9.85 0.05 19.20
N ASN A 495 10.65 0.87 19.88
CA ASN A 495 11.58 0.51 20.96
C ASN A 495 10.93 -0.05 22.25
N THR A 496 9.63 -0.35 22.22
CA THR A 496 8.84 -0.78 23.39
C THR A 496 8.32 -2.21 23.27
N VAL A 497 8.56 -2.85 22.13
CA VAL A 497 8.06 -4.18 21.79
C VAL A 497 9.23 -5.12 21.52
N THR A 498 9.24 -6.27 22.19
CA THR A 498 10.26 -7.33 22.12
C THR A 498 9.65 -8.61 21.53
N GLU A 499 10.44 -9.65 21.28
CA GLU A 499 10.04 -10.98 20.79
C GLU A 499 9.23 -10.96 19.50
N GLN A 500 9.57 -10.04 18.59
CA GLN A 500 8.81 -9.87 17.37
C GLN A 500 9.03 -11.01 16.39
N ALA A 501 7.93 -11.62 15.93
CA ALA A 501 7.92 -12.52 14.79
C ALA A 501 6.72 -12.22 13.90
N VAL A 502 6.97 -12.00 12.62
CA VAL A 502 5.93 -11.77 11.61
C VAL A 502 6.13 -12.76 10.47
N THR A 503 5.11 -13.57 10.22
CA THR A 503 5.05 -14.51 9.10
C THR A 503 3.88 -14.16 8.19
N ILE A 504 4.08 -14.36 6.89
CA ILE A 504 3.07 -14.11 5.87
C ILE A 504 2.90 -15.40 5.09
N GLU A 505 1.76 -16.06 5.29
CA GLU A 505 1.43 -17.33 4.65
C GLU A 505 -0.03 -17.28 4.20
N ASN A 506 -0.32 -17.79 3.00
CA ASN A 506 -1.69 -17.91 2.48
C ASN A 506 -2.52 -16.60 2.56
N ASN A 507 -1.92 -15.46 2.24
CA ASN A 507 -2.59 -14.14 2.29
C ASN A 507 -3.09 -13.75 3.71
N ALA A 508 -2.46 -14.31 4.75
CA ALA A 508 -2.68 -13.94 6.13
C ALA A 508 -1.36 -13.50 6.78
N ILE A 509 -1.41 -12.39 7.52
CA ILE A 509 -0.31 -11.92 8.35
C ILE A 509 -0.51 -12.53 9.73
N ARG A 510 0.47 -13.30 10.19
CA ARG A 510 0.53 -13.85 11.54
C ARG A 510 1.71 -13.22 12.26
N CYS A 511 1.49 -12.81 13.50
CA CYS A 511 2.42 -11.98 14.20
C CYS A 511 2.40 -12.26 15.70
N MET A 512 3.57 -12.24 16.31
CA MET A 512 3.74 -12.35 17.75
C MET A 512 4.70 -11.27 18.22
N PHE A 513 4.39 -10.64 19.34
CA PHE A 513 5.23 -9.63 19.96
C PHE A 513 4.94 -9.53 21.46
N THR A 514 5.90 -9.05 22.24
CA THR A 514 5.81 -8.91 23.69
C THR A 514 6.01 -7.44 24.06
N ARG A 515 5.18 -6.91 24.96
CA ARG A 515 5.31 -5.53 25.47
C ARG A 515 5.37 -5.49 26.99
N GLN A 516 6.07 -4.50 27.53
CA GLN A 516 6.10 -4.23 28.97
C GLN A 516 4.72 -3.79 29.48
N ALA A 517 4.48 -3.94 30.78
CA ALA A 517 3.23 -3.50 31.40
C ALA A 517 3.01 -1.99 31.32
N SER A 518 4.08 -1.21 31.50
CA SER A 518 4.09 0.25 31.46
C SER A 518 5.46 0.76 31.05
N LEU A 519 5.53 1.96 30.48
CA LEU A 519 6.78 2.64 30.16
C LEU A 519 6.82 4.02 30.82
N GLU A 520 7.84 4.28 31.62
CA GLU A 520 8.00 5.56 32.29
C GLU A 520 8.40 6.65 31.27
N GLY A 521 7.73 7.80 31.32
CA GLY A 521 8.00 8.94 30.42
C GLY A 521 7.23 8.93 29.09
N ASP A 522 6.44 7.89 28.79
CA ASP A 522 5.55 7.85 27.63
C ASP A 522 4.08 7.75 28.05
N SER A 523 3.37 8.88 28.01
CA SER A 523 1.93 8.94 28.35
C SER A 523 1.03 8.20 27.37
N THR A 524 1.52 7.88 26.17
CA THR A 524 0.78 7.14 25.14
C THR A 524 0.92 5.63 25.33
N PHE A 525 1.90 5.16 26.13
CA PHE A 525 2.12 3.75 26.43
C PHE A 525 1.25 3.34 27.62
N TYR A 526 0.10 2.75 27.33
CA TYR A 526 -0.92 2.53 28.34
C TYR A 526 -0.54 1.44 29.33
N ASN A 527 -0.66 1.76 30.62
CA ASN A 527 -0.32 0.82 31.69
C ASN A 527 -1.36 -0.31 31.80
N VAL A 528 -0.99 -1.51 31.34
CA VAL A 528 -1.88 -2.68 31.37
C VAL A 528 -1.81 -3.50 32.65
N SER A 529 -1.04 -3.06 33.65
CA SER A 529 -1.00 -3.69 34.98
C SER A 529 -2.13 -3.20 35.89
N GLY A 530 -2.30 -3.89 37.02
CA GLY A 530 -3.27 -3.53 38.05
C GLY A 530 -4.72 -3.76 37.58
N ASP A 531 -5.60 -2.82 37.92
CA ASP A 531 -7.04 -2.90 37.61
C ASP A 531 -7.45 -2.18 36.32
N ASN A 532 -6.49 -1.74 35.51
CA ASN A 532 -6.77 -1.00 34.28
C ASN A 532 -7.47 -1.87 33.23
N ARG A 533 -8.60 -1.37 32.70
CA ARG A 533 -9.42 -2.08 31.71
C ARG A 533 -9.44 -1.35 30.37
N TYR A 534 -9.34 -2.12 29.30
CA TYR A 534 -9.26 -1.62 27.93
C TYR A 534 -10.29 -2.29 27.02
N PHE A 535 -10.90 -1.51 26.14
CA PHE A 535 -11.51 -2.05 24.93
C PHE A 535 -10.41 -2.44 23.94
N LEU A 536 -10.57 -3.60 23.32
CA LEU A 536 -9.68 -4.09 22.27
C LEU A 536 -10.24 -3.70 20.91
N LEU A 537 -9.43 -3.07 20.08
CA LEU A 537 -9.76 -2.65 18.73
C LEU A 537 -8.97 -3.50 17.74
N LEU A 538 -9.61 -4.48 17.09
CA LEU A 538 -8.94 -5.34 16.10
C LEU A 538 -9.25 -4.84 14.69
N ALA A 539 -8.23 -4.71 13.83
CA ALA A 539 -8.43 -4.25 12.46
C ALA A 539 -7.44 -4.90 11.47
N THR A 540 -7.82 -4.92 10.19
CA THR A 540 -6.97 -5.36 9.07
C THR A 540 -6.98 -4.34 7.94
N GLY A 541 -5.96 -4.35 7.08
CA GLY A 541 -5.94 -3.56 5.85
C GLY A 541 -4.99 -4.06 4.78
N ASN A 542 -5.20 -3.54 3.56
CA ASN A 542 -4.55 -3.97 2.32
C ASN A 542 -3.65 -2.89 1.70
N SER A 543 -3.30 -1.87 2.46
CA SER A 543 -2.38 -0.84 2.03
C SER A 543 -1.52 -0.34 3.19
N ILE A 544 -0.25 -0.11 2.89
CA ILE A 544 0.67 0.67 3.71
C ILE A 544 1.17 1.84 2.87
N ASN A 545 1.56 2.92 3.53
CA ASN A 545 2.21 4.06 2.91
C ASN A 545 3.63 3.67 2.47
N ASN A 546 4.23 4.48 1.59
CA ASN A 546 5.59 4.26 1.09
C ASN A 546 6.66 4.24 2.20
N ASP A 547 6.37 4.84 3.35
CA ASP A 547 7.22 4.87 4.55
C ASP A 547 7.01 3.66 5.48
N GLY A 548 6.20 2.66 5.06
CA GLY A 548 5.90 1.48 5.85
C GLY A 548 4.83 1.68 6.94
N THR A 549 4.28 2.89 7.08
CA THR A 549 3.23 3.19 8.04
C THR A 549 1.85 2.72 7.54
N ILE A 550 0.93 2.46 8.47
CA ILE A 550 -0.45 2.14 8.09
C ILE A 550 -1.12 3.40 7.55
N ALA A 551 -1.70 3.30 6.36
CA ALA A 551 -2.64 4.29 5.87
C ALA A 551 -3.93 4.23 6.71
N GLY A 552 -3.98 4.98 7.82
CA GLY A 552 -5.03 4.91 8.85
C GLY A 552 -6.47 5.06 8.36
N HIS A 553 -6.68 5.63 7.16
CA HIS A 553 -8.00 5.80 6.55
C HIS A 553 -8.48 4.59 5.70
N GLN A 554 -7.69 3.51 5.60
CA GLN A 554 -7.98 2.35 4.74
C GLN A 554 -8.04 1.03 5.52
N HIS A 555 -8.87 0.98 6.56
CA HIS A 555 -9.25 -0.30 7.17
C HIS A 555 -10.06 -1.13 6.18
N GLN A 556 -9.65 -2.38 5.96
CA GLN A 556 -10.46 -3.36 5.25
C GLN A 556 -11.59 -3.87 6.17
N GLN A 557 -11.26 -4.20 7.41
CA GLN A 557 -12.19 -4.68 8.43
C GLN A 557 -11.82 -4.10 9.81
N ARG A 558 -12.81 -3.91 10.68
CA ARG A 558 -12.64 -3.37 12.03
C ARG A 558 -13.63 -3.98 13.01
N TRP A 559 -13.16 -4.32 14.20
CA TRP A 559 -13.95 -4.95 15.25
C TRP A 559 -13.54 -4.41 16.61
N PRO A 560 -14.35 -3.53 17.22
CA PRO A 560 -14.20 -3.19 18.62
C PRO A 560 -14.77 -4.30 19.50
N SER A 561 -14.17 -4.50 20.68
CA SER A 561 -14.73 -5.37 21.72
C SER A 561 -15.95 -4.71 22.38
N THR A 562 -16.94 -5.52 22.75
CA THR A 562 -18.14 -5.06 23.46
C THR A 562 -17.90 -4.78 24.94
N GLU A 563 -16.92 -5.47 25.50
CA GLU A 563 -16.55 -5.39 26.90
C GLU A 563 -15.11 -4.91 27.04
N THR A 564 -14.77 -4.51 28.26
CA THR A 564 -13.41 -4.09 28.61
C THR A 564 -12.67 -5.27 29.24
N PHE A 565 -11.38 -5.41 28.94
CA PHE A 565 -10.54 -6.50 29.42
C PHE A 565 -9.41 -5.97 30.27
N LYS A 566 -9.09 -6.69 31.35
CA LYS A 566 -7.80 -6.56 32.01
C LYS A 566 -6.84 -7.51 31.30
N LEU A 567 -5.74 -6.98 30.77
CA LEU A 567 -4.80 -7.80 29.99
C LEU A 567 -3.94 -8.72 30.87
N THR A 568 -3.99 -8.55 32.20
CA THR A 568 -3.43 -9.48 33.19
C THR A 568 -4.33 -10.67 33.50
N GLU A 569 -5.59 -10.65 33.06
CA GLU A 569 -6.57 -11.71 33.27
C GLU A 569 -6.91 -12.40 31.94
N PHE A 570 -7.39 -13.64 32.04
CA PHE A 570 -7.82 -14.42 30.89
C PHE A 570 -9.33 -14.23 30.72
N GLY A 571 -9.73 -13.72 29.55
CA GLY A 571 -11.12 -13.48 29.21
C GLY A 571 -11.37 -13.66 27.72
N GLU A 572 -12.59 -14.04 27.35
CA GLU A 572 -12.98 -14.24 25.96
C GLU A 572 -13.85 -13.06 25.50
N ALA A 573 -13.37 -12.31 24.51
CA ALA A 573 -14.05 -11.16 23.95
C ALA A 573 -14.94 -11.57 22.78
N THR A 574 -16.22 -11.22 22.87
CA THR A 574 -17.10 -11.21 21.71
C THR A 574 -17.05 -9.83 21.07
N GLY A 575 -16.77 -9.78 19.77
CA GLY A 575 -16.89 -8.53 19.01
C GLY A 575 -18.34 -8.24 18.68
N GLU A 576 -18.62 -6.97 18.45
CA GLU A 576 -19.97 -6.43 18.49
C GLU A 576 -20.81 -6.81 17.26
N THR A 577 -21.39 -8.01 17.26
CA THR A 577 -22.39 -8.47 16.27
C THR A 577 -23.70 -7.66 16.34
N ARG A 578 -24.00 -7.06 17.50
CA ARG A 578 -25.20 -6.22 17.71
C ARG A 578 -25.16 -4.91 16.90
N ILE A 579 -23.97 -4.38 16.66
CA ILE A 579 -23.73 -3.14 15.89
C ILE A 579 -24.07 -3.34 14.41
N ILE A 580 -23.64 -4.45 13.82
CA ILE A 580 -23.94 -4.77 12.41
C ILE A 580 -25.45 -5.02 12.22
N ALA A 581 -26.13 -5.64 13.20
CA ALA A 581 -27.55 -5.94 13.10
C ALA A 581 -28.44 -4.69 12.99
N LEU A 582 -28.13 -3.61 13.70
CA LEU A 582 -28.87 -2.35 13.63
C LEU A 582 -28.70 -1.66 12.28
N ALA A 583 -27.48 -1.66 11.73
CA ALA A 583 -27.20 -1.13 10.40
C ALA A 583 -27.89 -1.95 9.30
N LYS A 584 -27.88 -3.29 9.40
CA LYS A 584 -28.65 -4.18 8.52
C LYS A 584 -30.14 -3.87 8.58
N ALA A 585 -30.70 -3.73 9.79
CA ALA A 585 -32.11 -3.42 9.98
C ALA A 585 -32.49 -2.05 9.40
N HIS A 586 -31.64 -1.03 9.57
CA HIS A 586 -31.81 0.28 8.92
C HIS A 586 -31.90 0.14 7.40
N ALA A 587 -30.92 -0.50 6.78
CA ALA A 587 -30.87 -0.68 5.33
C ALA A 587 -32.10 -1.47 4.82
N SER A 588 -32.44 -2.60 5.45
CA SER A 588 -33.60 -3.41 5.06
C SER A 588 -34.92 -2.64 5.17
N LEU A 589 -35.14 -1.91 6.27
CA LEU A 589 -36.36 -1.14 6.45
C LEU A 589 -36.47 0.05 5.48
N MET A 590 -35.37 0.73 5.17
CA MET A 590 -35.35 1.80 4.17
C MET A 590 -35.69 1.25 2.77
N MET A 591 -35.19 0.07 2.42
CA MET A 591 -35.53 -0.60 1.16
C MET A 591 -37.02 -0.99 1.11
N ILE A 592 -37.54 -1.60 2.17
CA ILE A 592 -38.96 -1.98 2.26
C ILE A 592 -39.87 -0.74 2.15
N ALA A 593 -39.51 0.35 2.81
CA ALA A 593 -40.25 1.60 2.78
C ALA A 593 -40.27 2.21 1.37
N TRP A 594 -39.09 2.49 0.80
CA TRP A 594 -38.96 3.31 -0.40
C TRP A 594 -39.08 2.51 -1.69
N ILE A 595 -38.45 1.34 -1.79
CA ILE A 595 -38.48 0.50 -3.00
C ILE A 595 -39.74 -0.34 -3.05
N GLY A 596 -40.24 -0.81 -1.89
CA GLY A 596 -41.50 -1.53 -1.79
C GLY A 596 -42.71 -0.61 -1.77
N PHE A 597 -43.07 -0.17 -0.57
CA PHE A 597 -44.38 0.47 -0.33
C PHE A 597 -44.54 1.82 -1.02
N ALA A 598 -43.51 2.68 -1.07
CA ALA A 598 -43.61 3.98 -1.72
C ALA A 598 -43.80 3.83 -3.24
N SER A 599 -43.00 2.98 -3.89
CA SER A 599 -43.12 2.70 -5.33
C SER A 599 -44.49 2.13 -5.71
N ILE A 600 -45.05 1.21 -4.92
CA ILE A 600 -46.40 0.66 -5.18
C ILE A 600 -47.48 1.73 -4.94
N GLY A 601 -47.42 2.43 -3.81
CA GLY A 601 -48.44 3.42 -3.45
C GLY A 601 -48.48 4.64 -4.37
N ILE A 602 -47.33 5.12 -4.88
CA ILE A 602 -47.27 6.23 -5.85
C ILE A 602 -47.82 5.78 -7.21
N THR A 603 -47.43 4.59 -7.67
CA THR A 603 -47.89 4.04 -8.96
C THR A 603 -49.41 3.90 -8.99
N LEU A 604 -50.01 3.35 -7.92
CA LEU A 604 -51.46 3.25 -7.76
C LEU A 604 -52.14 4.62 -7.74
N ALA A 605 -51.61 5.57 -6.97
CA ALA A 605 -52.15 6.92 -6.92
C ALA A 605 -52.02 7.67 -8.26
N ARG A 606 -51.08 7.31 -9.13
CA ARG A 606 -50.88 7.96 -10.43
C ARG A 606 -51.78 7.39 -11.53
N PHE A 607 -51.73 6.07 -11.75
CA PHE A 607 -52.33 5.45 -12.94
C PHE A 607 -53.68 4.75 -12.69
N PHE A 608 -54.03 4.50 -11.42
CA PHE A 608 -55.15 3.63 -11.06
C PHE A 608 -56.35 4.38 -10.46
N LYS A 609 -56.35 5.73 -10.48
CA LYS A 609 -57.48 6.54 -10.00
C LYS A 609 -58.82 6.24 -10.69
N PRO A 610 -58.86 5.99 -12.02
CA PRO A 610 -60.12 5.70 -12.73
C PRO A 610 -60.57 4.23 -12.62
N MET A 611 -59.73 3.34 -12.09
CA MET A 611 -60.08 1.92 -11.98
C MET A 611 -60.95 1.62 -10.75
N TRP A 612 -61.84 0.64 -10.92
CA TRP A 612 -62.84 0.23 -9.94
C TRP A 612 -63.75 1.38 -9.45
N PRO A 613 -64.50 2.03 -10.36
CA PRO A 613 -65.37 3.15 -9.99
C PRO A 613 -66.49 2.74 -9.01
N GLU A 614 -67.04 1.53 -9.18
CA GLU A 614 -68.16 1.00 -8.37
C GLU A 614 -67.71 0.30 -7.08
N SER A 615 -66.45 -0.11 -7.01
CA SER A 615 -65.94 -0.84 -5.84
C SER A 615 -65.37 0.13 -4.80
N LYS A 616 -65.78 -0.03 -3.55
CA LYS A 616 -65.24 0.71 -2.41
C LYS A 616 -64.55 -0.24 -1.46
N LEU A 617 -63.33 0.10 -1.04
CA LEU A 617 -62.62 -0.60 0.03
C LEU A 617 -62.65 0.28 1.27
N LEU A 618 -63.24 -0.21 2.37
CA LEU A 618 -63.45 0.57 3.61
C LEU A 618 -64.22 1.90 3.39
N GLY A 619 -65.23 1.88 2.51
CA GLY A 619 -66.07 3.04 2.20
C GLY A 619 -65.40 4.13 1.35
N GLN A 620 -64.16 3.92 0.90
CA GLN A 620 -63.39 4.84 0.04
C GLN A 620 -63.01 4.18 -1.28
N LYS A 621 -62.57 4.97 -2.26
CA LYS A 621 -62.08 4.44 -3.56
C LYS A 621 -60.91 3.48 -3.34
N VAL A 622 -60.88 2.35 -4.04
CA VAL A 622 -59.88 1.28 -3.86
C VAL A 622 -58.44 1.81 -3.91
N TRP A 623 -58.09 2.58 -4.95
CA TRP A 623 -56.76 3.15 -5.10
C TRP A 623 -56.35 4.05 -3.92
N PHE A 624 -57.31 4.79 -3.35
CA PHE A 624 -57.05 5.74 -2.26
C PHE A 624 -56.77 4.99 -0.96
N THR A 625 -57.53 3.93 -0.69
CA THR A 625 -57.32 3.09 0.49
C THR A 625 -55.98 2.37 0.42
N ILE A 626 -55.63 1.76 -0.73
CA ILE A 626 -54.35 1.07 -0.89
C ILE A 626 -53.18 2.06 -0.81
N HIS A 627 -53.26 3.20 -1.51
CA HIS A 627 -52.26 4.26 -1.42
C HIS A 627 -52.02 4.68 0.03
N ARG A 628 -53.10 4.94 0.80
CA ARG A 628 -52.99 5.33 2.20
C ARG A 628 -52.32 4.24 3.05
N ILE A 629 -52.70 2.98 2.89
CA ILE A 629 -52.10 1.86 3.64
C ILE A 629 -50.60 1.76 3.33
N CYS A 630 -50.22 1.77 2.04
CA CYS A 630 -48.82 1.72 1.64
C CYS A 630 -48.02 2.91 2.19
N MET A 631 -48.55 4.13 2.11
CA MET A 631 -47.86 5.33 2.61
C MET A 631 -47.72 5.31 4.14
N VAL A 632 -48.71 4.83 4.88
CA VAL A 632 -48.61 4.69 6.36
C VAL A 632 -47.54 3.67 6.72
N ILE A 633 -47.51 2.50 6.07
CA ILE A 633 -46.47 1.49 6.32
C ILE A 633 -45.09 2.05 5.95
N CYS A 634 -44.96 2.74 4.81
CA CYS A 634 -43.73 3.41 4.40
C CYS A 634 -43.22 4.37 5.49
N VAL A 635 -44.09 5.24 6.02
CA VAL A 635 -43.75 6.18 7.09
C VAL A 635 -43.27 5.47 8.36
N VAL A 636 -44.00 4.44 8.80
CA VAL A 636 -43.59 3.66 9.98
C VAL A 636 -42.21 3.02 9.76
N CYS A 637 -42.01 2.38 8.61
CA CYS A 637 -40.74 1.71 8.29
C CYS A 637 -39.56 2.69 8.25
N PHE A 638 -39.67 3.81 7.52
CA PHE A 638 -38.53 4.73 7.40
C PHE A 638 -38.28 5.50 8.70
N VAL A 639 -39.30 5.82 9.50
CA VAL A 639 -39.11 6.48 10.81
C VAL A 639 -38.39 5.55 11.78
N VAL A 640 -38.81 4.28 11.87
CA VAL A 640 -38.11 3.28 12.70
C VAL A 640 -36.67 3.12 12.20
N ALA A 641 -36.46 2.94 10.90
CA ALA A 641 -35.13 2.82 10.32
C ALA A 641 -34.24 4.03 10.63
N PHE A 642 -34.79 5.24 10.54
CA PHE A 642 -34.09 6.49 10.85
C PHE A 642 -33.68 6.54 12.32
N ILE A 643 -34.58 6.17 13.25
CA ILE A 643 -34.24 6.09 14.68
C ILE A 643 -33.13 5.05 14.92
N LEU A 644 -33.23 3.87 14.31
CA LEU A 644 -32.23 2.80 14.47
C LEU A 644 -30.82 3.27 14.10
N ILE A 645 -30.67 4.03 13.00
CA ILE A 645 -29.34 4.50 12.59
C ILE A 645 -28.77 5.59 13.51
N PHE A 646 -29.60 6.47 14.09
CA PHE A 646 -29.12 7.45 15.07
C PHE A 646 -28.78 6.80 16.42
N VAL A 647 -29.55 5.80 16.85
CA VAL A 647 -29.20 4.99 18.03
C VAL A 647 -27.88 4.24 17.81
N PHE A 648 -27.66 3.81 16.57
CA PHE A 648 -26.45 3.12 16.17
C PHE A 648 -25.21 4.03 16.12
N VAL A 649 -25.28 5.15 15.40
CA VAL A 649 -24.14 6.07 15.23
C VAL A 649 -23.88 6.91 16.50
N LYS A 650 -24.89 7.07 17.37
CA LYS A 650 -24.85 7.92 18.59
C LYS A 650 -24.36 9.36 18.33
N GLY A 651 -24.50 9.83 17.09
CA GLY A 651 -23.98 11.12 16.64
C GLY A 651 -24.27 11.36 15.16
N PHE A 652 -23.66 12.40 14.60
CA PHE A 652 -23.65 12.64 13.15
C PHE A 652 -22.43 11.98 12.51
N VAL A 653 -22.55 11.58 11.24
CA VAL A 653 -21.43 10.97 10.51
C VAL A 653 -20.22 11.93 10.45
N GLY A 654 -19.06 11.47 10.91
CA GLY A 654 -17.78 12.18 10.80
C GLY A 654 -17.02 11.80 9.52
N GLY A 655 -16.18 12.72 9.02
CA GLY A 655 -15.41 12.57 7.77
C GLY A 655 -16.07 13.26 6.55
N GLY A 656 -15.32 13.46 5.45
CA GLY A 656 -15.82 14.04 4.19
C GLY A 656 -16.26 12.98 3.15
N GLY A 657 -17.04 13.37 2.14
CA GLY A 657 -17.34 12.51 0.97
C GLY A 657 -18.77 11.93 0.90
N THR A 658 -18.90 10.69 0.39
CA THR A 658 -20.19 10.06 0.05
C THR A 658 -21.07 9.71 1.25
N ALA A 659 -20.48 9.46 2.42
CA ALA A 659 -21.22 9.17 3.66
C ALA A 659 -22.00 10.39 4.18
N VAL A 660 -21.37 11.57 4.16
CA VAL A 660 -22.02 12.83 4.52
C VAL A 660 -23.13 13.15 3.52
N ALA A 661 -22.88 12.95 2.22
CA ALA A 661 -23.90 13.13 1.20
C ALA A 661 -25.11 12.21 1.43
N HIS A 662 -24.90 10.93 1.73
CA HIS A 662 -25.97 9.98 2.08
C HIS A 662 -26.76 10.46 3.30
N ALA A 663 -26.09 10.85 4.40
CA ALA A 663 -26.75 11.29 5.62
C ALA A 663 -27.58 12.58 5.41
N ILE A 664 -27.01 13.58 4.73
CA ILE A 664 -27.72 14.84 4.43
C ILE A 664 -28.93 14.57 3.53
N CYS A 665 -28.75 13.81 2.44
CA CYS A 665 -29.85 13.44 1.55
C CYS A 665 -30.92 12.63 2.30
N GLY A 666 -30.53 11.71 3.17
CA GLY A 666 -31.44 10.91 3.99
C GLY A 666 -32.27 11.75 4.97
N ILE A 667 -31.68 12.77 5.59
CA ILE A 667 -32.41 13.73 6.44
C ILE A 667 -33.42 14.51 5.61
N ILE A 668 -33.01 15.05 4.45
CA ILE A 668 -33.90 15.80 3.56
C ILE A 668 -35.08 14.92 3.12
N VAL A 669 -34.82 13.69 2.69
CA VAL A 669 -35.84 12.71 2.29
C VAL A 669 -36.80 12.41 3.43
N THR A 670 -36.29 12.22 4.64
CA THR A 670 -37.11 11.96 5.84
C THR A 670 -38.02 13.15 6.15
N CYS A 671 -37.49 14.36 6.11
CA CYS A 671 -38.27 15.59 6.30
C CYS A 671 -39.39 15.72 5.25
N LEU A 672 -39.07 15.56 3.96
CA LEU A 672 -40.06 15.61 2.89
C LEU A 672 -41.11 14.50 3.03
N GLY A 673 -40.68 13.29 3.42
CA GLY A 673 -41.52 12.13 3.67
C GLY A 673 -42.50 12.30 4.84
N ILE A 674 -42.15 13.11 5.86
CA ILE A 674 -43.02 13.46 7.00
C ILE A 674 -43.92 14.65 6.68
N ILE A 675 -43.41 15.67 5.97
CA ILE A 675 -44.22 16.83 5.56
C ILE A 675 -45.38 16.39 4.66
N ASN A 676 -45.16 15.40 3.78
CA ASN A 676 -46.18 14.97 2.83
C ASN A 676 -47.48 14.41 3.46
N PRO A 677 -47.44 13.48 4.45
CA PRO A 677 -48.64 13.04 5.16
C PRO A 677 -49.24 14.16 6.03
N ILE A 678 -48.45 15.06 6.61
CA ILE A 678 -48.97 16.24 7.34
C ILE A 678 -49.82 17.11 6.41
N MET A 679 -49.33 17.40 5.21
CA MET A 679 -50.13 18.11 4.20
C MET A 679 -51.41 17.34 3.86
N ALA A 680 -51.34 16.00 3.77
CA ALA A 680 -52.49 15.17 3.48
C ALA A 680 -53.58 15.18 4.58
N VAL A 681 -53.20 15.41 5.85
CA VAL A 681 -54.17 15.63 6.94
C VAL A 681 -54.97 16.92 6.72
N PHE A 682 -54.31 17.99 6.26
CA PHE A 682 -54.95 19.27 5.94
C PHE A 682 -55.59 19.32 4.54
N ARG A 683 -55.84 18.16 3.93
CA ARG A 683 -56.41 18.05 2.58
C ARG A 683 -57.77 18.75 2.49
N PRO A 684 -57.93 19.78 1.63
CA PRO A 684 -59.21 20.48 1.45
C PRO A 684 -60.33 19.56 0.92
N HIS A 685 -61.59 19.86 1.26
CA HIS A 685 -62.75 19.11 0.76
C HIS A 685 -62.77 19.10 -0.80
N PRO A 686 -63.16 17.98 -1.44
CA PRO A 686 -63.47 17.97 -2.87
C PRO A 686 -64.34 19.17 -3.30
N GLY A 687 -63.93 19.88 -4.36
CA GLY A 687 -64.65 21.04 -4.91
C GLY A 687 -64.18 22.43 -4.44
N THR A 688 -63.26 22.51 -3.49
CA THR A 688 -62.76 23.81 -2.95
C THR A 688 -61.65 24.44 -3.82
N PRO A 689 -61.54 25.78 -3.89
CA PRO A 689 -60.59 26.47 -4.78
C PRO A 689 -59.11 26.22 -4.44
N LYS A 690 -58.80 25.87 -3.19
CA LYS A 690 -57.43 25.54 -2.74
C LYS A 690 -57.02 24.09 -3.06
N ARG A 691 -57.94 23.26 -3.55
CA ARG A 691 -57.69 21.83 -3.81
C ARG A 691 -56.66 21.57 -4.92
N PRO A 692 -56.63 22.31 -6.04
CA PRO A 692 -55.60 22.14 -7.07
C PRO A 692 -54.19 22.43 -6.55
N ILE A 693 -54.03 23.48 -5.72
CA ILE A 693 -52.76 23.85 -5.09
C ILE A 693 -52.27 22.70 -4.20
N PHE A 694 -53.16 22.18 -3.35
CA PHE A 694 -52.86 21.00 -2.53
C PHE A 694 -52.45 19.80 -3.38
N ASN A 695 -53.20 19.48 -4.44
CA ASN A 695 -52.89 18.32 -5.29
C ASN A 695 -51.50 18.44 -5.93
N TRP A 696 -51.13 19.63 -6.40
CA TRP A 696 -49.80 19.87 -6.98
C TRP A 696 -48.70 19.82 -5.93
N ALA A 697 -48.89 20.47 -4.77
CA ALA A 697 -47.91 20.47 -3.69
C ALA A 697 -47.67 19.06 -3.12
N HIS A 698 -48.74 18.31 -2.83
CA HIS A 698 -48.68 16.94 -2.34
C HIS A 698 -48.01 15.99 -3.35
N TRP A 699 -48.29 16.17 -4.64
CA TRP A 699 -47.64 15.44 -5.71
C TRP A 699 -46.15 15.78 -5.83
N ALA A 700 -45.81 17.07 -5.84
CA ALA A 700 -44.43 17.53 -6.00
C ALA A 700 -43.56 17.05 -4.85
N VAL A 701 -43.96 17.31 -3.60
CA VAL A 701 -43.21 16.88 -2.41
C VAL A 701 -43.07 15.36 -2.37
N GLY A 702 -44.14 14.61 -2.65
CA GLY A 702 -44.10 13.15 -2.65
C GLY A 702 -43.19 12.56 -3.72
N THR A 703 -43.24 13.11 -4.94
CA THR A 703 -42.40 12.64 -6.04
C THR A 703 -40.94 13.00 -5.81
N SER A 704 -40.65 14.22 -5.36
CA SER A 704 -39.29 14.64 -5.01
C SER A 704 -38.69 13.80 -3.88
N ALA A 705 -39.48 13.49 -2.84
CA ALA A 705 -39.03 12.60 -1.76
C ALA A 705 -38.65 11.21 -2.29
N HIS A 706 -39.46 10.63 -3.18
CA HIS A 706 -39.19 9.30 -3.74
C HIS A 706 -37.93 9.29 -4.63
N VAL A 707 -37.78 10.28 -5.50
CA VAL A 707 -36.58 10.39 -6.36
C VAL A 707 -35.31 10.55 -5.52
N LEU A 708 -35.34 11.47 -4.54
CA LEU A 708 -34.20 11.66 -3.65
C LEU A 708 -33.93 10.42 -2.79
N ALA A 709 -34.95 9.65 -2.39
CA ALA A 709 -34.77 8.40 -1.66
C ALA A 709 -33.98 7.36 -2.48
N VAL A 710 -34.30 7.21 -3.78
CA VAL A 710 -33.56 6.32 -4.68
C VAL A 710 -32.10 6.74 -4.80
N VAL A 711 -31.84 8.04 -4.99
CA VAL A 711 -30.47 8.60 -5.00
C VAL A 711 -29.76 8.32 -3.67
N THR A 712 -30.44 8.52 -2.55
CA THR A 712 -29.89 8.27 -1.20
C THR A 712 -29.51 6.80 -1.02
N ILE A 713 -30.31 5.86 -1.53
CA ILE A 713 -30.00 4.43 -1.50
C ILE A 713 -28.76 4.11 -2.33
N PHE A 714 -28.61 4.70 -3.53
CA PHE A 714 -27.38 4.54 -4.33
C PHE A 714 -26.15 5.09 -3.61
N LEU A 715 -26.26 6.25 -2.95
CA LEU A 715 -25.18 6.79 -2.12
C LEU A 715 -24.84 5.84 -0.96
N GLY A 716 -25.84 5.21 -0.35
CA GLY A 716 -25.66 4.22 0.72
C GLY A 716 -24.95 2.95 0.25
N ILE A 717 -25.30 2.45 -0.94
CA ILE A 717 -24.62 1.28 -1.55
C ILE A 717 -23.21 1.62 -2.01
N GLY A 718 -23.00 2.81 -2.58
CA GLY A 718 -21.70 3.27 -3.07
C GLY A 718 -20.69 3.53 -1.96
N TYR A 719 -21.15 3.82 -0.73
CA TYR A 719 -20.32 3.93 0.46
C TYR A 719 -20.03 2.53 1.06
N GLN A 720 -19.25 1.71 0.34
CA GLN A 720 -18.92 0.32 0.72
C GLN A 720 -17.95 0.18 1.91
N THR A 721 -17.62 1.24 2.66
CA THR A 721 -16.33 1.28 3.40
C THR A 721 -16.38 1.43 4.91
N SER A 722 -17.48 1.16 5.64
CA SER A 722 -17.36 1.23 7.12
C SER A 722 -18.33 0.44 8.00
N LEU A 723 -19.48 -0.03 7.50
CA LEU A 723 -20.54 -0.66 8.33
C LEU A 723 -21.01 -2.04 7.85
N LEU A 724 -21.00 -2.27 6.54
CA LEU A 724 -21.41 -3.53 5.90
C LEU A 724 -20.32 -3.96 4.92
N THR A 725 -19.11 -4.21 5.44
CA THR A 725 -18.01 -4.78 4.64
C THR A 725 -18.48 -6.11 4.04
N GLY A 726 -18.48 -6.20 2.71
CA GLY A 726 -18.98 -7.39 1.99
C GLY A 726 -20.36 -7.26 1.35
N LEU A 727 -20.97 -6.07 1.32
CA LEU A 727 -22.13 -5.86 0.45
C LEU A 727 -21.69 -6.07 -1.00
N ALA A 728 -22.18 -7.14 -1.62
CA ALA A 728 -21.66 -7.59 -2.90
C ALA A 728 -21.76 -6.49 -3.97
N SER A 729 -20.71 -6.33 -4.78
CA SER A 729 -20.62 -5.31 -5.84
C SER A 729 -21.78 -5.37 -6.83
N TYR A 730 -22.42 -6.54 -6.99
CA TYR A 730 -23.62 -6.68 -7.82
C TYR A 730 -24.87 -5.97 -7.29
N SER A 731 -24.92 -5.60 -5.99
CA SER A 731 -26.07 -4.90 -5.39
C SER A 731 -26.36 -3.57 -6.08
N PHE A 732 -25.31 -2.87 -6.52
CA PHE A 732 -25.43 -1.65 -7.32
C PHE A 732 -26.13 -1.93 -8.66
N PHE A 733 -25.72 -2.98 -9.37
CA PHE A 733 -26.32 -3.36 -10.65
C PHE A 733 -27.77 -3.82 -10.49
N VAL A 734 -28.10 -4.49 -9.39
CA VAL A 734 -29.49 -4.89 -9.11
C VAL A 734 -30.37 -3.68 -8.80
N MET A 735 -29.87 -2.70 -8.05
CA MET A 735 -30.58 -1.43 -7.85
C MET A 735 -30.75 -0.63 -9.14
N LEU A 736 -29.74 -0.63 -10.00
CA LEU A 736 -29.83 -0.03 -11.32
C LEU A 736 -30.89 -0.72 -12.18
N ALA A 737 -30.90 -2.06 -12.19
CA ALA A 737 -31.91 -2.86 -12.89
C ALA A 737 -33.33 -2.57 -12.38
N PHE A 738 -33.52 -2.49 -11.06
CA PHE A 738 -34.80 -2.06 -10.46
C PHE A 738 -35.21 -0.67 -10.96
N THR A 739 -34.29 0.29 -10.97
CA THR A 739 -34.58 1.66 -11.39
C THR A 739 -35.02 1.72 -12.86
N ILE A 740 -34.32 1.00 -13.73
CA ILE A 740 -34.67 0.86 -15.16
C ILE A 740 -36.05 0.19 -15.31
N PHE A 741 -36.29 -0.91 -14.59
CA PHE A 741 -37.57 -1.62 -14.58
C PHE A 741 -38.73 -0.70 -14.14
N HIS A 742 -38.54 0.05 -13.06
CA HIS A 742 -39.55 0.96 -12.52
C HIS A 742 -39.92 2.05 -13.53
N ILE A 743 -38.93 2.68 -14.17
CA ILE A 743 -39.14 3.70 -15.20
C ILE A 743 -39.83 3.09 -16.43
N ALA A 744 -39.38 1.92 -16.90
CA ALA A 744 -39.97 1.23 -18.04
C ALA A 744 -41.45 0.90 -17.81
N MET A 745 -41.80 0.42 -16.61
CA MET A 745 -43.20 0.15 -16.26
C MET A 745 -44.04 1.42 -16.17
N TRP A 746 -43.51 2.52 -15.65
CA TRP A 746 -44.22 3.81 -15.67
C TRP A 746 -44.47 4.33 -17.08
N ILE A 747 -43.50 4.17 -17.99
CA ILE A 747 -43.68 4.48 -19.41
C ILE A 747 -44.77 3.58 -20.01
N ALA A 748 -44.75 2.27 -19.73
CA ALA A 748 -45.76 1.34 -20.20
C ALA A 748 -47.17 1.70 -19.69
N PHE A 749 -47.32 2.10 -18.42
CA PHE A 749 -48.58 2.57 -17.87
C PHE A 749 -49.07 3.88 -18.52
N GLU A 750 -48.16 4.80 -18.83
CA GLU A 750 -48.49 6.04 -19.54
C GLU A 750 -48.94 5.73 -20.96
N VAL A 751 -48.17 4.93 -21.72
CA VAL A 751 -48.53 4.51 -23.08
C VAL A 751 -49.88 3.80 -23.10
N GLN A 752 -50.11 2.84 -22.19
CA GLN A 752 -51.40 2.15 -22.06
C GLN A 752 -52.54 3.13 -21.78
N SER A 753 -52.32 4.11 -20.89
CA SER A 753 -53.34 5.11 -20.56
C SER A 753 -53.67 6.00 -21.77
N ARG A 754 -52.66 6.40 -22.54
CA ARG A 754 -52.84 7.19 -23.78
C ARG A 754 -53.53 6.40 -24.90
N VAL A 755 -53.17 5.12 -25.06
CA VAL A 755 -53.80 4.24 -26.05
C VAL A 755 -55.28 4.06 -25.71
N ALA A 756 -55.61 3.79 -24.44
CA ALA A 756 -57.00 3.69 -23.99
C ALA A 756 -57.79 4.98 -24.22
N GLU A 757 -57.20 6.15 -23.93
CA GLU A 757 -57.82 7.47 -24.23
C GLU A 757 -58.04 7.67 -25.74
N SER A 758 -57.08 7.28 -26.58
CA SER A 758 -57.17 7.44 -28.04
C SER A 758 -58.22 6.52 -28.68
N GLN A 759 -58.37 5.29 -28.17
CA GLN A 759 -59.37 4.34 -28.64
C GLN A 759 -60.78 4.78 -28.24
N GLY A 760 -60.96 5.30 -27.02
CA GLY A 760 -62.21 5.91 -26.59
C GLY A 760 -62.59 7.13 -27.43
N SER A 761 -61.63 8.03 -27.70
CA SER A 761 -61.88 9.25 -28.49
C SER A 761 -62.24 8.95 -29.95
N LYS A 762 -61.58 7.97 -30.59
CA LYS A 762 -61.89 7.54 -31.97
C LYS A 762 -63.31 6.97 -32.09
N TYR A 763 -63.79 6.28 -31.06
CA TYR A 763 -65.13 5.69 -31.04
C TYR A 763 -66.23 6.73 -30.83
N THR A 764 -66.03 7.70 -29.93
CA THR A 764 -66.98 8.82 -29.76
C THR A 764 -67.10 9.70 -31.01
N HIS A 765 -66.02 9.89 -31.77
CA HIS A 765 -66.05 10.71 -32.99
C HIS A 765 -66.66 10.02 -34.22
N SER A 766 -66.75 8.69 -34.24
CA SER A 766 -67.37 7.95 -35.35
C SER A 766 -68.89 7.87 -35.26
N ASN A 767 -69.48 8.11 -34.07
CA ASN A 767 -70.92 7.91 -33.82
C ASN A 767 -71.70 9.22 -33.56
N GLU A 768 -71.11 10.40 -33.75
CA GLU A 768 -71.85 11.67 -33.78
C GLU A 768 -72.29 12.01 -35.21
N PRO A 769 -73.57 12.33 -35.47
CA PRO A 769 -74.00 12.88 -36.76
C PRO A 769 -73.26 14.19 -37.01
N GLN A 770 -72.58 14.23 -38.15
CA GLN A 770 -71.68 15.31 -38.53
C GLN A 770 -72.46 16.60 -38.80
N ASP A 771 -72.61 17.45 -37.78
CA ASP A 771 -72.88 18.88 -37.97
C ASP A 771 -71.63 19.71 -37.67
N SER A 772 -71.61 20.87 -38.30
CA SER A 772 -70.46 21.48 -38.96
C SER A 772 -69.61 22.43 -38.08
N ARG A 773 -68.29 22.40 -38.35
CA ARG A 773 -67.27 23.47 -38.19
C ARG A 773 -67.17 24.22 -36.83
N SER A 774 -65.99 24.15 -36.20
CA SER A 774 -64.95 25.22 -36.28
C SER A 774 -63.80 24.95 -35.30
N ASN A 775 -62.59 25.26 -35.77
CA ASN A 775 -61.35 25.29 -34.99
C ASN A 775 -61.43 26.31 -33.83
N ASP A 776 -60.82 25.99 -32.68
CA ASP A 776 -59.70 26.74 -32.08
C ASP A 776 -59.46 26.37 -30.59
N VAL A 777 -58.19 26.45 -30.18
CA VAL A 777 -57.64 26.21 -28.83
C VAL A 777 -56.83 27.49 -28.48
N PRO A 778 -56.51 27.84 -27.21
CA PRO A 778 -57.35 28.17 -26.04
C PRO A 778 -56.88 29.49 -25.32
N LEU A 779 -57.66 30.05 -24.37
CA LEU A 779 -57.21 30.52 -23.03
C LEU A 779 -58.32 31.28 -22.26
N LYS A 780 -58.48 30.93 -20.97
CA LYS A 780 -58.77 31.77 -19.76
C LYS A 780 -59.47 33.13 -19.99
N THR A 781 -60.61 33.47 -19.37
CA THR A 781 -60.84 33.69 -17.92
C THR A 781 -62.31 34.07 -17.61
N THR A 782 -62.72 33.82 -16.34
CA THR A 782 -63.65 34.60 -15.49
C THR A 782 -65.13 34.79 -15.87
N GLY A 783 -66.00 34.18 -15.05
CA GLY A 783 -66.92 34.91 -14.17
C GLY A 783 -68.28 35.37 -14.71
N GLY A 784 -69.34 35.01 -13.98
CA GLY A 784 -70.50 35.89 -13.78
C GLY A 784 -71.83 35.46 -14.40
N ASP A 785 -72.67 34.88 -13.53
CA ASP A 785 -74.11 35.12 -13.36
C ASP A 785 -75.15 34.93 -14.48
N SER A 786 -76.15 34.10 -14.11
CA SER A 786 -77.61 34.27 -14.30
C SER A 786 -78.14 34.23 -15.75
N SER A 787 -79.25 33.60 -16.13
CA SER A 787 -80.49 33.18 -15.46
C SER A 787 -81.41 32.53 -16.54
N HIS A 788 -82.51 31.90 -16.10
CA HIS A 788 -83.73 31.55 -16.87
C HIS A 788 -83.62 30.46 -17.97
N GLN A 789 -84.62 29.63 -18.27
CA GLN A 789 -85.83 29.12 -17.62
C GLN A 789 -86.38 28.02 -18.57
N LEU A 790 -87.22 27.13 -18.03
CA LEU A 790 -87.99 26.04 -18.68
C LEU A 790 -88.69 26.38 -20.01
N ALA A 791 -88.79 25.38 -20.91
CA ALA A 791 -90.04 24.79 -21.48
C ALA A 791 -89.67 23.94 -22.74
N SER A 792 -89.85 22.61 -22.73
CA SER A 792 -91.09 21.85 -23.05
C SER A 792 -91.60 22.02 -24.48
N THR A 793 -91.40 20.98 -25.31
CA THR A 793 -92.30 20.35 -26.32
C THR A 793 -91.46 19.28 -27.02
N GLY A 794 -91.78 17.99 -27.15
CA GLY A 794 -93.07 17.32 -27.26
C GLY A 794 -93.22 16.76 -28.68
N SER A 795 -92.69 15.56 -28.94
CA SER A 795 -93.15 14.63 -30.00
C SER A 795 -92.35 13.31 -29.93
N GLU A 796 -93.02 12.22 -29.55
CA GLU A 796 -92.53 10.84 -29.70
C GLU A 796 -92.50 10.41 -31.18
N PRO A 797 -91.42 9.77 -31.67
CA PRO A 797 -91.42 9.06 -32.95
C PRO A 797 -91.91 7.60 -32.77
N PRO A 798 -92.31 6.92 -33.86
CA PRO A 798 -93.09 5.68 -33.81
C PRO A 798 -92.29 4.45 -33.34
N ALA A 799 -93.00 3.45 -32.80
CA ALA A 799 -92.48 2.33 -32.03
C ALA A 799 -91.53 1.34 -32.77
N ASP A 800 -91.42 1.39 -34.11
CA ASP A 800 -90.52 0.49 -34.86
C ASP A 800 -89.08 1.02 -34.98
N GLU A 801 -88.88 2.34 -34.97
CA GLU A 801 -87.55 2.98 -35.06
C GLU A 801 -86.83 3.00 -33.70
N LEU A 802 -87.60 2.89 -32.61
CA LEU A 802 -87.08 2.82 -31.25
C LEU A 802 -86.33 1.50 -30.98
N THR A 803 -86.78 0.39 -31.56
CA THR A 803 -86.17 -0.93 -31.38
C THR A 803 -84.82 -1.07 -32.08
N GLU A 804 -84.65 -0.46 -33.26
CA GLU A 804 -83.39 -0.49 -34.02
C GLU A 804 -82.36 0.48 -33.42
N LEU A 805 -82.77 1.70 -33.03
CA LEU A 805 -81.94 2.65 -32.29
C LEU A 805 -81.59 2.20 -30.86
N GLN A 806 -82.41 1.33 -30.26
CA GLN A 806 -82.09 0.67 -28.99
C GLN A 806 -81.16 -0.52 -29.20
N ALA A 807 -81.31 -1.28 -30.29
CA ALA A 807 -80.40 -2.38 -30.63
C ALA A 807 -79.00 -1.88 -31.02
N GLU A 808 -78.90 -0.80 -31.81
CA GLU A 808 -77.62 -0.17 -32.14
C GLU A 808 -76.96 0.46 -30.90
N ARG A 809 -77.72 1.18 -30.04
CA ARG A 809 -77.16 1.69 -28.77
C ARG A 809 -76.74 0.59 -27.80
N MET A 810 -77.42 -0.56 -27.80
CA MET A 810 -77.00 -1.73 -27.01
C MET A 810 -75.74 -2.38 -27.60
N ALA A 811 -75.64 -2.55 -28.92
CA ALA A 811 -74.45 -3.07 -29.59
C ALA A 811 -73.23 -2.14 -29.48
N GLU A 812 -73.46 -0.82 -29.54
CA GLU A 812 -72.43 0.19 -29.29
C GLU A 812 -71.97 0.19 -27.82
N GLY A 813 -72.92 0.05 -26.89
CA GLY A 813 -72.63 -0.13 -25.47
C GLY A 813 -71.83 -1.40 -25.17
N GLU A 814 -72.15 -2.52 -25.83
CA GLU A 814 -71.42 -3.78 -25.71
C GLU A 814 -69.99 -3.69 -26.27
N CYS A 815 -69.80 -3.06 -27.43
CA CYS A 815 -68.49 -2.87 -28.05
C CYS A 815 -67.58 -1.92 -27.24
N LEU A 816 -68.13 -0.79 -26.76
CA LEU A 816 -67.40 0.13 -25.88
C LEU A 816 -67.07 -0.54 -24.54
N SER A 817 -67.98 -1.36 -24.00
CA SER A 817 -67.71 -2.14 -22.79
C SER A 817 -66.56 -3.14 -23.00
N GLN A 818 -66.52 -3.88 -24.11
CA GLN A 818 -65.43 -4.80 -24.44
C GLN A 818 -64.08 -4.10 -24.59
N ILE A 819 -64.02 -2.96 -25.29
CA ILE A 819 -62.77 -2.18 -25.44
C ILE A 819 -62.28 -1.65 -24.08
N THR A 820 -63.20 -1.22 -23.22
CA THR A 820 -62.84 -0.78 -21.85
C THR A 820 -62.41 -1.95 -20.95
N GLU A 821 -62.98 -3.14 -21.12
CA GLU A 821 -62.58 -4.35 -20.40
C GLU A 821 -61.21 -4.87 -20.83
N GLU A 822 -60.91 -4.91 -22.14
CA GLU A 822 -59.59 -5.30 -22.65
C GLU A 822 -58.49 -4.33 -22.19
N GLY A 823 -58.75 -3.02 -22.28
CA GLY A 823 -57.85 -1.99 -21.77
C GLY A 823 -57.61 -2.10 -20.26
N ALA A 824 -58.66 -2.41 -19.48
CA ALA A 824 -58.55 -2.65 -18.04
C ALA A 824 -57.77 -3.93 -17.72
N MET A 825 -57.99 -5.01 -18.46
CA MET A 825 -57.28 -6.29 -18.32
C MET A 825 -55.77 -6.11 -18.54
N VAL A 826 -55.36 -5.44 -19.61
CA VAL A 826 -53.93 -5.14 -19.86
C VAL A 826 -53.34 -4.31 -18.72
N LYS A 827 -54.07 -3.32 -18.21
CA LYS A 827 -53.61 -2.48 -17.09
C LYS A 827 -53.46 -3.26 -15.78
N ILE A 828 -54.33 -4.25 -15.54
CA ILE A 828 -54.24 -5.16 -14.39
C ILE A 828 -53.05 -6.10 -14.53
N ILE A 829 -52.80 -6.65 -15.72
CA ILE A 829 -51.62 -7.50 -15.98
C ILE A 829 -50.34 -6.70 -15.75
N LEU A 830 -50.25 -5.47 -16.27
CA LEU A 830 -49.11 -4.59 -16.04
C LEU A 830 -48.94 -4.27 -14.54
N LEU A 831 -50.02 -4.06 -13.79
CA LEU A 831 -49.97 -3.88 -12.34
C LEU A 831 -49.40 -5.11 -11.62
N PHE A 832 -49.86 -6.30 -12.00
CA PHE A 832 -49.40 -7.55 -11.41
C PHE A 832 -47.91 -7.77 -11.68
N THR A 833 -47.48 -7.62 -12.95
CA THR A 833 -46.07 -7.69 -13.35
C THR A 833 -45.22 -6.68 -12.58
N TYR A 834 -45.72 -5.45 -12.43
CA TYR A 834 -45.05 -4.41 -11.67
C TYR A 834 -44.88 -4.79 -10.19
N ILE A 835 -45.94 -5.24 -9.51
CA ILE A 835 -45.89 -5.64 -8.10
C ILE A 835 -44.93 -6.83 -7.91
N VAL A 836 -45.02 -7.87 -8.75
CA VAL A 836 -44.14 -9.04 -8.68
C VAL A 836 -42.68 -8.64 -8.90
N GLY A 837 -42.40 -7.77 -9.87
CA GLY A 837 -41.06 -7.25 -10.11
C GLY A 837 -40.53 -6.48 -8.90
N VAL A 838 -41.29 -5.52 -8.36
CA VAL A 838 -40.91 -4.74 -7.17
C VAL A 838 -40.59 -5.66 -5.99
N VAL A 839 -41.46 -6.64 -5.70
CA VAL A 839 -41.28 -7.59 -4.59
C VAL A 839 -40.04 -8.47 -4.81
N SER A 840 -39.81 -8.94 -6.03
CA SER A 840 -38.65 -9.80 -6.35
C SER A 840 -37.32 -9.07 -6.16
N PHE A 841 -37.20 -7.85 -6.69
CA PHE A 841 -36.03 -7.00 -6.47
C PHE A 841 -35.84 -6.71 -4.98
N LEU A 842 -36.92 -6.35 -4.28
CA LEU A 842 -36.87 -6.04 -2.86
C LEU A 842 -36.38 -7.22 -2.02
N ILE A 843 -36.94 -8.43 -2.22
CA ILE A 843 -36.53 -9.64 -1.52
C ILE A 843 -35.04 -9.90 -1.75
N PHE A 844 -34.60 -9.85 -3.00
CA PHE A 844 -33.20 -10.05 -3.33
C PHE A 844 -32.29 -9.07 -2.59
N LEU A 845 -32.60 -7.78 -2.65
CA LEU A 845 -31.80 -6.73 -2.00
C LEU A 845 -31.77 -6.87 -0.48
N VAL A 846 -32.90 -7.19 0.15
CA VAL A 846 -32.98 -7.42 1.60
C VAL A 846 -32.20 -8.67 2.02
N VAL A 847 -32.28 -9.76 1.25
CA VAL A 847 -31.51 -10.99 1.49
C VAL A 847 -30.01 -10.71 1.37
N VAL A 848 -29.59 -9.97 0.35
CA VAL A 848 -28.18 -9.59 0.17
C VAL A 848 -27.67 -8.76 1.34
N VAL A 849 -28.46 -7.80 1.84
CA VAL A 849 -28.12 -7.04 3.06
C VAL A 849 -28.03 -7.96 4.29
N GLY A 850 -28.93 -8.94 4.40
CA GLY A 850 -28.90 -9.92 5.50
C GLY A 850 -27.63 -10.79 5.49
N LEU A 851 -27.23 -11.24 4.29
CA LEU A 851 -26.04 -12.07 4.07
C LEU A 851 -24.72 -11.29 4.12
N ALA A 852 -24.75 -9.97 3.91
CA ALA A 852 -23.57 -9.11 3.99
C ALA A 852 -22.88 -9.28 5.35
N GLY A 853 -21.58 -9.58 5.37
CA GLY A 853 -20.81 -9.81 6.61
C GLY A 853 -20.96 -11.19 7.26
N ASN A 854 -21.80 -12.10 6.74
CA ASN A 854 -21.87 -13.50 7.20
C ASN A 854 -21.11 -14.48 6.29
N ASN A 855 -20.82 -14.07 5.05
CA ASN A 855 -20.08 -14.86 4.07
C ASN A 855 -18.93 -14.02 3.51
N MET A 856 -17.86 -13.85 4.27
CA MET A 856 -16.51 -13.63 3.72
C MET A 856 -15.52 -14.30 4.66
#